data_AF-A0AAW3TX14-F1
#
_entry.id   AF-A0AAW3TX14-F1
#
_cell.length_a   1.000
_cell.length_b   1.000
_cell.length_c   1.000
_cell.angle_alpha   90.00
_cell.angle_beta   90.00
_cell.angle_gamma   90.00
#
_symmetry.space_group_name_H-M   'P 1'
#
loop_
_entity.id
_entity.type
_entity.pdbx_description
1 polymer ?
#
loop_
_entity_poly.entity_id
_entity_poly.type
_entity_poly.pdbx_seq_one_letter_code
_entity_poly.pdbx_strand_id
1 'polypeptide(L)'
;MSDIAVRAIVTHVLSAGARMAVFRADDGNDVRRRFVARDLARPPATGETWHIRGTVEVHPGYGPQVVVTDMKLARPEGRLLARLLAGQRFPGVGDATANRLWDAFGEQLIDVLEAGDAEVLLRALPDDNRSRAQIETILLEWPLVDAEPRILAGFDRLGIPPRIAAKLLAVYDADALDRIRDDPYRLLAFTSWKSADAIARRMGVEATDERRLVASCEAALHARLKDGDTLMAGDDLRKAARALLGVSMGDDILDTASRLGAIRRRPTGWQASGTALMEDAIAQRIADELASSSRGPTVLPLPHRSDDGVNLNAGQADAIAMAITANFSLLVGGAGTGKTTTLKAICRTAAAAGIPIEMMALSGRAALRMREATGEMARTIAGWLNGVATGHVDLSTLPLIIIDEASMCDLGSLYRIMLSAPVGCRFLLVGDDGQLPPVGFGLTFHALLDVDAIPRTVLTEVMRQAAETGIPAVAKAVRDGILPDLPACDGAAAAGVTIATCDARDVVATAVSIRRAHPTAQIVGSIKGAGEAADGGTAAINAALHDAWAAARNLDPSTWLRGEPVIWTVNDYDLDLWNGSLGKVVGMTEEGLAVRFDEGDRTIPVELLDHLEPAWAITTHKAQGSQFEIVVVPVTASRILDKTLLYTAITRATRRVVLVGDPAVITDAISRGSQASRRSTWLRQAVEGSIAGGIEVKAA
;
A
#
# COMPACT_ATOMS: atom_id res chain seq x y z
N MET A 1 -12.60 -15.69 38.69
CA MET A 1 -11.88 -14.61 37.98
C MET A 1 -11.68 -13.50 38.98
N SER A 2 -10.43 -13.09 39.21
CA SER A 2 -10.12 -11.93 40.05
C SER A 2 -9.83 -10.75 39.13
N ASP A 3 -10.55 -9.65 39.32
CA ASP A 3 -10.24 -8.39 38.66
C ASP A 3 -8.94 -7.80 39.21
N ILE A 4 -8.10 -7.28 38.33
CA ILE A 4 -6.86 -6.60 38.67
C ILE A 4 -6.83 -5.20 38.06
N ALA A 5 -6.36 -4.23 38.84
CA ALA A 5 -6.02 -2.89 38.37
C ALA A 5 -4.60 -2.59 38.85
N VAL A 6 -3.66 -2.44 37.91
CA VAL A 6 -2.23 -2.36 38.22
C VAL A 6 -1.53 -1.36 37.31
N ARG A 7 -0.54 -0.64 37.84
CA ARG A 7 0.41 0.11 37.02
C ARG A 7 1.65 -0.76 36.82
N ALA A 8 2.02 -1.03 35.59
CA ALA A 8 3.12 -1.95 35.29
C ALA A 8 4.00 -1.43 34.14
N ILE A 9 5.30 -1.66 34.26
CA ILE A 9 6.29 -1.37 33.21
C ILE A 9 6.45 -2.59 32.31
N VAL A 10 6.31 -2.40 31.01
CA VAL A 10 6.45 -3.47 30.00
C VAL A 10 7.91 -3.89 29.96
N THR A 11 8.18 -5.14 30.28
CA THR A 11 9.54 -5.70 30.28
C THR A 11 9.86 -6.39 28.96
N HIS A 12 8.88 -7.06 28.35
CA HIS A 12 9.05 -7.78 27.09
C HIS A 12 7.73 -7.79 26.32
N VAL A 13 7.80 -7.49 25.03
CA VAL A 13 6.70 -7.73 24.10
C VAL A 13 6.89 -9.11 23.50
N LEU A 14 5.96 -10.03 23.75
CA LEU A 14 6.04 -11.42 23.27
C LEU A 14 5.46 -11.56 21.86
N SER A 15 4.41 -10.80 21.57
CA SER A 15 3.76 -10.72 20.26
C SER A 15 3.02 -9.39 20.17
N ALA A 16 3.12 -8.69 19.04
CA ALA A 16 2.42 -7.43 18.82
C ALA A 16 1.90 -7.37 17.39
N GLY A 17 0.58 -7.26 17.26
CA GLY A 17 -0.12 -6.93 16.02
C GLY A 17 -0.82 -5.58 16.13
N ALA A 18 -1.47 -5.15 15.04
CA ALA A 18 -2.10 -3.83 14.96
C ALA A 18 -3.21 -3.57 16.00
N ARG A 19 -3.87 -4.62 16.51
CA ARG A 19 -4.98 -4.53 17.49
C ARG A 19 -4.77 -5.38 18.72
N MET A 20 -3.71 -6.17 18.81
CA MET A 20 -3.51 -7.12 19.89
C MET A 20 -2.05 -7.17 20.27
N ALA A 21 -1.77 -7.24 21.56
CA ALA A 21 -0.43 -7.51 22.04
C ALA A 21 -0.46 -8.48 23.21
N VAL A 22 0.54 -9.36 23.22
CA VAL A 22 0.87 -10.21 24.34
C VAL A 22 2.22 -9.75 24.87
N PHE A 23 2.28 -9.40 26.15
CA PHE A 23 3.49 -8.83 26.73
C PHE A 23 3.64 -9.23 28.20
N ARG A 24 4.84 -9.07 28.74
CA ARG A 24 5.14 -9.21 30.16
C ARG A 24 5.39 -7.84 30.76
N ALA A 25 4.74 -7.54 31.88
CA ALA A 25 4.97 -6.31 32.61
C ALA A 25 5.20 -6.57 34.10
N ASP A 26 5.95 -5.66 34.74
CA ASP A 26 6.31 -5.70 36.15
C ASP A 26 5.64 -4.55 36.88
N ASP A 27 4.98 -4.84 38.01
CA ASP A 27 4.17 -3.89 38.77
C ASP A 27 4.94 -3.07 39.82
N GLY A 28 6.27 -3.19 39.86
CA GLY A 28 7.10 -2.48 40.84
C GLY A 28 7.51 -3.34 42.04
N ASN A 29 6.86 -4.49 42.24
CA ASN A 29 7.15 -5.44 43.32
C ASN A 29 7.88 -6.70 42.83
N ASP A 30 8.52 -6.65 41.66
CA ASP A 30 9.24 -7.78 41.03
C ASP A 30 8.30 -8.93 40.59
N VAL A 31 6.99 -8.67 40.57
CA VAL A 31 5.99 -9.61 40.07
C VAL A 31 5.78 -9.39 38.58
N ARG A 32 6.36 -10.27 37.77
CA ARG A 32 6.17 -10.27 36.31
C ARG A 32 4.90 -11.03 35.95
N ARG A 33 3.93 -10.34 35.34
CA ARG A 33 2.69 -10.94 34.84
C ARG A 33 2.65 -10.94 33.30
N ARG A 34 1.99 -11.94 32.73
CA ARG A 34 1.66 -12.00 31.29
C ARG A 34 0.32 -11.30 31.06
N PHE A 35 0.27 -10.39 30.10
CA PHE A 35 -0.91 -9.64 29.71
C PHE A 35 -1.30 -9.96 28.27
N VAL A 36 -2.59 -10.08 28.02
CA VAL A 36 -3.18 -10.23 26.68
C VAL A 36 -4.14 -9.07 26.48
N ALA A 37 -3.74 -8.12 25.65
CA ALA A 37 -4.53 -6.94 25.34
C ALA A 37 -5.03 -6.97 23.91
N ARG A 38 -6.31 -6.63 23.73
CA ARG A 38 -7.00 -6.48 22.45
C ARG A 38 -7.52 -5.04 22.33
N ASP A 39 -7.74 -4.59 21.10
CA ASP A 39 -8.19 -3.23 20.75
C ASP A 39 -7.27 -2.10 21.26
N LEU A 40 -5.97 -2.33 21.21
CA LEU A 40 -4.96 -1.35 21.61
C LEU A 40 -4.91 -0.13 20.69
N ALA A 41 -4.62 1.02 21.31
CA ALA A 41 -4.29 2.28 20.64
C ALA A 41 -3.06 2.18 19.74
N ARG A 42 -2.01 1.58 20.32
CA ARG A 42 -0.76 1.16 19.71
C ARG A 42 -0.23 -0.01 20.54
N PRO A 43 0.61 -0.87 19.95
CA PRO A 43 1.27 -1.91 20.72
C PRO A 43 2.10 -1.28 21.86
N PRO A 44 2.06 -1.86 23.08
CA PRO A 44 2.97 -1.46 24.14
C PRO A 44 4.41 -1.74 23.71
N ALA A 45 5.32 -0.84 24.04
CA ALA A 45 6.75 -1.03 23.85
C ALA A 45 7.45 -1.35 25.17
N THR A 46 8.55 -2.09 25.10
CA THR A 46 9.42 -2.34 26.25
C THR A 46 9.87 -1.02 26.88
N GLY A 47 9.80 -0.94 28.21
CA GLY A 47 10.10 0.26 29.00
C GLY A 47 8.88 1.16 29.25
N GLU A 48 7.76 0.96 28.58
CA GLU A 48 6.58 1.81 28.81
C GLU A 48 5.83 1.43 30.07
N THR A 49 5.32 2.44 30.78
CA THR A 49 4.45 2.23 31.94
C THR A 49 2.99 2.39 31.54
N TRP A 50 2.16 1.43 31.95
CA TRP A 50 0.75 1.41 31.62
C TRP A 50 -0.09 1.17 32.87
N HIS A 51 -1.22 1.86 32.98
CA HIS A 51 -2.29 1.50 33.90
C HIS A 51 -3.19 0.48 33.21
N ILE A 52 -3.28 -0.72 33.76
CA ILE A 52 -3.93 -1.88 33.16
C ILE A 52 -5.04 -2.37 34.07
N ARG A 53 -6.24 -2.56 33.52
CA ARG A 53 -7.36 -3.26 34.13
C ARG A 53 -7.66 -4.53 33.35
N GLY A 54 -8.01 -5.60 34.07
CA GLY A 54 -8.31 -6.87 33.42
C GLY A 54 -8.72 -7.97 34.39
N THR A 55 -8.99 -9.14 33.83
CA THR A 55 -9.36 -10.35 34.55
C THR A 55 -8.19 -11.34 34.53
N VAL A 56 -7.89 -11.97 35.66
CA VAL A 56 -6.92 -13.08 35.69
C VAL A 56 -7.60 -14.35 35.19
N GLU A 57 -7.02 -14.96 34.15
CA GLU A 57 -7.44 -16.20 33.52
C GLU A 57 -6.27 -17.18 33.43
N VAL A 58 -6.56 -18.48 33.40
CA VAL A 58 -5.54 -19.54 33.26
C VAL A 58 -5.63 -20.13 31.86
N HIS A 59 -4.62 -19.86 31.04
CA HIS A 59 -4.54 -20.40 29.69
C HIS A 59 -4.01 -21.85 29.72
N PRO A 60 -4.61 -22.79 28.96
CA PRO A 60 -4.20 -24.20 28.95
C PRO A 60 -2.71 -24.44 28.67
N GLY A 61 -2.12 -23.67 27.76
CA GLY A 61 -0.70 -23.79 27.37
C GLY A 61 0.27 -22.77 28.01
N TYR A 62 -0.23 -21.65 28.55
CA TYR A 62 0.62 -20.52 28.97
C TYR A 62 0.49 -20.16 30.46
N GLY A 63 -0.40 -20.84 31.19
CA GLY A 63 -0.61 -20.60 32.61
C GLY A 63 -1.35 -19.28 32.90
N PRO A 64 -1.18 -18.70 34.09
CA PRO A 64 -1.89 -17.49 34.51
C PRO A 64 -1.54 -16.27 33.63
N GLN A 65 -2.57 -15.59 33.13
CA GLN A 65 -2.44 -14.36 32.36
C GLN A 65 -3.57 -13.39 32.71
N VAL A 66 -3.33 -12.10 32.48
CA VAL A 66 -4.34 -11.05 32.62
C VAL A 66 -4.91 -10.73 31.25
N VAL A 67 -6.20 -11.00 31.06
CA VAL A 67 -6.94 -10.53 29.89
C VAL A 67 -7.34 -9.08 30.14
N VAL A 68 -6.76 -8.17 29.36
CA VAL A 68 -6.90 -6.73 29.55
C VAL A 68 -8.25 -6.26 29.05
N THR A 69 -8.98 -5.55 29.90
CA THR A 69 -10.27 -4.92 29.59
C THR A 69 -10.13 -3.42 29.30
N ASP A 70 -9.17 -2.75 29.94
CA ASP A 70 -8.81 -1.35 29.68
C ASP A 70 -7.32 -1.13 29.97
N MET A 71 -6.67 -0.30 29.17
CA MET A 71 -5.25 -0.01 29.34
C MET A 71 -4.90 1.37 28.81
N LYS A 72 -4.28 2.19 29.67
CA LYS A 72 -3.89 3.57 29.37
C LYS A 72 -2.41 3.78 29.67
N LEU A 73 -1.71 4.43 28.75
CA LEU A 73 -0.31 4.80 28.99
C LEU A 73 -0.27 5.74 30.18
N ALA A 74 0.66 5.48 31.09
CA ALA A 74 0.78 6.21 32.34
C ALA A 74 2.21 6.64 32.55
N ARG A 75 2.39 7.70 33.34
CA ARG A 75 3.71 8.06 33.85
C ARG A 75 4.26 6.91 34.71
N PRO A 76 5.56 6.66 34.81
CA PRO A 76 6.08 5.87 35.93
C PRO A 76 5.83 6.59 37.26
N GLU A 77 5.56 5.83 38.32
CA GLU A 77 5.45 6.33 39.70
C GLU A 77 6.20 5.37 40.63
N GLY A 78 6.69 5.88 41.77
CA GLY A 78 7.44 5.07 42.72
C GLY A 78 8.66 4.39 42.09
N ARG A 79 8.93 3.15 42.52
CA ARG A 79 10.06 2.33 42.02
C ARG A 79 10.02 2.00 40.53
N LEU A 80 8.88 2.19 39.84
CA LEU A 80 8.82 2.02 38.39
C LEU A 80 9.65 3.08 37.66
N LEU A 81 9.89 4.24 38.28
CA LEU A 81 10.74 5.29 37.72
C LEU A 81 12.19 4.83 37.59
N ALA A 82 12.75 4.18 38.61
CA ALA A 82 14.09 3.61 38.54
C ALA A 82 14.18 2.53 37.44
N ARG A 83 13.17 1.67 37.31
CA ARG A 83 13.14 0.64 36.25
C ARG A 83 13.04 1.23 34.84
N LEU A 84 12.29 2.32 34.68
CA LEU A 84 12.23 3.04 33.42
C LEU A 84 13.61 3.60 33.07
N LEU A 85 14.26 4.30 34.01
CA LEU A 85 15.57 4.92 33.79
C LEU A 85 16.65 3.89 33.48
N ALA A 86 16.57 2.68 34.03
CA ALA A 86 17.49 1.58 33.69
C ALA A 86 17.14 0.86 32.38
N GLY A 87 16.04 1.25 31.71
CA GLY A 87 15.50 0.60 30.53
C GLY A 87 16.14 1.05 29.22
N GLN A 88 15.73 0.41 28.11
CA GLN A 88 16.25 0.71 26.77
C GLN A 88 16.00 2.15 26.29
N ARG A 89 15.04 2.85 26.91
CA ARG A 89 14.69 4.23 26.57
C ARG A 89 15.75 5.25 27.03
N PHE A 90 16.67 4.84 27.90
CA PHE A 90 17.78 5.66 28.38
C PHE A 90 19.11 4.91 28.18
N PRO A 91 19.63 4.83 26.95
CA PRO A 91 20.83 4.06 26.64
C PRO A 91 22.02 4.44 27.53
N GLY A 92 22.66 3.45 28.15
CA GLY A 92 23.83 3.68 29.01
C GLY A 92 23.51 4.00 30.47
N VAL A 93 22.24 4.25 30.83
CA VAL A 93 21.79 4.33 32.22
C VAL A 93 21.45 2.92 32.71
N GLY A 94 22.22 2.40 33.67
CA GLY A 94 22.00 1.07 34.24
C GLY A 94 21.29 1.12 35.59
N ASP A 95 20.87 -0.05 36.08
CA ASP A 95 20.19 -0.21 37.38
C ASP A 95 20.92 0.50 38.53
N ALA A 96 22.26 0.48 38.55
CA ALA A 96 23.04 1.14 39.59
C ALA A 96 22.85 2.66 39.60
N THR A 97 22.86 3.30 38.42
CA THR A 97 22.66 4.75 38.28
C THR A 97 21.21 5.10 38.61
N ALA A 98 20.25 4.36 38.05
CA ALA A 98 18.84 4.60 38.27
C ALA A 98 18.42 4.44 39.74
N ASN A 99 18.92 3.40 40.42
CA ASN A 99 18.67 3.20 41.85
C ASN A 99 19.33 4.28 42.70
N ARG A 100 20.54 4.76 42.37
CA ARG A 100 21.16 5.89 43.10
C ARG A 100 20.33 7.17 43.00
N LEU A 101 19.83 7.48 41.80
CA LEU A 101 18.94 8.62 41.60
C LEU A 101 17.65 8.46 42.42
N TRP A 102 17.05 7.27 42.39
CA TRP A 102 15.85 6.99 43.18
C TRP A 102 16.10 7.06 44.70
N ASP A 103 17.20 6.48 45.18
CA ASP A 103 17.54 6.48 46.60
C ASP A 103 17.86 7.89 47.11
N ALA A 104 18.38 8.78 46.26
CA ALA A 104 18.69 10.16 46.60
C ALA A 104 17.45 11.08 46.60
N PHE A 105 16.56 10.94 45.61
CA PHE A 105 15.47 11.90 45.39
C PHE A 105 14.07 11.34 45.68
N GLY A 106 13.90 10.01 45.68
CA GLY A 106 12.60 9.35 45.87
C GLY A 106 11.53 9.92 44.93
N GLU A 107 10.35 10.21 45.48
CA GLU A 107 9.23 10.79 44.73
C GLU A 107 9.55 12.17 44.11
N GLN A 108 10.50 12.92 44.67
CA GLN A 108 10.92 14.22 44.13
C GLN A 108 11.75 14.09 42.85
N LEU A 109 12.19 12.87 42.50
CA LEU A 109 12.97 12.64 41.28
C LEU A 109 12.24 13.13 40.04
N ILE A 110 10.91 12.97 40.00
CA ILE A 110 10.07 13.49 38.93
C ILE A 110 10.23 15.02 38.78
N ASP A 111 10.13 15.76 39.86
CA ASP A 111 10.19 17.23 39.85
C ASP A 111 11.59 17.71 39.43
N VAL A 112 12.64 17.00 39.87
CA VAL A 112 14.03 17.30 39.48
C VAL A 112 14.27 17.03 37.99
N LEU A 113 13.72 15.93 37.46
CA LEU A 113 13.81 15.60 36.04
C LEU A 113 13.02 16.60 35.17
N GLU A 114 11.86 17.06 35.64
CA GLU A 114 11.08 18.12 34.98
C GLU A 114 11.82 19.47 34.97
N ALA A 115 12.50 19.82 36.07
CA ALA A 115 13.28 21.05 36.14
C ALA A 115 14.49 21.07 35.19
N GLY A 116 14.95 19.89 34.75
CA GLY A 116 16.04 19.76 33.79
C GLY A 116 17.42 20.15 34.34
N ASP A 117 17.58 20.21 35.67
CA ASP A 117 18.82 20.65 36.30
C ASP A 117 19.84 19.50 36.43
N ALA A 118 20.78 19.45 35.48
CA ALA A 118 21.84 18.45 35.46
C ALA A 118 22.70 18.46 36.73
N GLU A 119 22.98 19.65 37.28
CA GLU A 119 23.84 19.79 38.45
C GLU A 119 23.18 19.22 39.70
N VAL A 120 21.85 19.33 39.83
CA VAL A 120 21.11 18.70 40.93
C VAL A 120 21.18 17.19 40.81
N LEU A 121 20.91 16.61 39.63
CA LEU A 121 20.93 15.16 39.41
C LEU A 121 22.32 14.56 39.63
N LEU A 122 23.38 15.26 39.21
CA LEU A 122 24.76 14.81 39.38
C LEU A 122 25.19 14.67 40.83
N ARG A 123 24.56 15.37 41.78
CA ARG A 123 24.86 15.23 43.23
C ARG A 123 24.61 13.82 43.77
N ALA A 124 23.76 13.04 43.11
CA ALA A 124 23.45 11.66 43.50
C ALA A 124 24.41 10.64 42.89
N LEU A 125 25.35 11.06 42.03
CA LEU A 125 26.22 10.18 41.26
C LEU A 125 27.70 10.54 41.48
N PRO A 126 28.64 9.62 41.16
CA PRO A 126 30.07 9.93 41.16
C PRO A 126 30.39 11.07 40.18
N ASP A 127 31.32 11.94 40.55
CA ASP A 127 31.80 12.99 39.65
C ASP A 127 32.78 12.41 38.62
N ASP A 128 32.21 11.80 37.58
CA ASP A 128 32.93 11.27 36.43
C ASP A 128 32.21 11.57 35.10
N ASN A 129 32.95 11.48 33.99
CA ASN A 129 32.41 11.73 32.65
C ASN A 129 31.26 10.77 32.28
N ARG A 130 31.24 9.57 32.87
CA ARG A 130 30.20 8.57 32.62
C ARG A 130 28.86 9.03 33.19
N SER A 131 28.85 9.51 34.43
CA SER A 131 27.66 9.99 35.12
C SER A 131 27.11 11.24 34.43
N ARG A 132 27.98 12.13 33.94
CA ARG A 132 27.58 13.29 33.11
C ARG A 132 26.87 12.88 31.82
N ALA A 133 27.45 11.94 31.05
CA ALA A 133 26.82 11.43 29.84
C ALA A 133 25.47 10.71 30.11
N GLN A 134 25.37 9.99 31.23
CA GLN A 134 24.12 9.35 31.67
C GLN A 134 23.04 10.39 32.00
N ILE A 135 23.37 11.45 32.73
CA ILE A 135 22.42 12.54 33.03
C ILE A 135 22.02 13.28 31.75
N GLU A 136 22.95 13.58 30.84
CA GLU A 136 22.62 14.17 29.53
C GLU A 136 21.62 13.32 28.76
N THR A 137 21.82 12.00 28.72
CA THR A 137 20.88 11.08 28.07
C THR A 137 19.50 11.14 28.72
N ILE A 138 19.43 11.17 30.06
CA ILE A 138 18.17 11.30 30.79
C ILE A 138 17.47 12.60 30.46
N LEU A 139 18.17 13.73 30.51
CA LEU A 139 17.59 15.05 30.28
C LEU A 139 17.17 15.26 28.83
N LEU A 140 17.83 14.60 27.87
CA LEU A 140 17.44 14.62 26.46
C LEU A 140 16.14 13.84 26.22
N GLU A 141 16.01 12.64 26.81
CA GLU A 141 14.90 11.72 26.53
C GLU A 141 13.68 11.94 27.44
N TRP A 142 13.88 12.41 28.67
CA TRP A 142 12.81 12.57 29.66
C TRP A 142 11.64 13.44 29.19
N PRO A 143 11.84 14.60 28.52
CA PRO A 143 10.73 15.42 28.05
C PRO A 143 9.76 14.66 27.13
N LEU A 144 10.28 13.76 26.28
CA LEU A 144 9.45 12.94 25.39
C LEU A 144 8.66 11.89 26.17
N VAL A 145 9.29 11.26 27.16
CA VAL A 145 8.65 10.25 28.02
C VAL A 145 7.55 10.86 28.88
N ASP A 146 7.76 12.08 29.39
CA ASP A 146 6.81 12.77 30.24
C ASP A 146 5.60 13.33 29.47
N ALA A 147 5.86 13.92 28.31
CA ALA A 147 4.82 14.57 27.52
C ALA A 147 3.82 13.56 26.96
N GLU A 148 4.28 12.36 26.58
CA GLU A 148 3.49 11.39 25.84
C GLU A 148 2.19 10.94 26.56
N PRO A 149 2.20 10.47 27.83
CA PRO A 149 0.97 10.13 28.56
C PRO A 149 0.01 11.31 28.69
N ARG A 150 0.53 12.54 28.91
CA ARG A 150 -0.28 13.76 29.01
C ARG A 150 -0.96 14.10 27.68
N ILE A 151 -0.24 13.98 26.57
CA ILE A 151 -0.74 14.21 25.22
C ILE A 151 -1.84 13.21 24.87
N LEU A 152 -1.59 11.91 25.09
CA LEU A 152 -2.58 10.86 24.82
C LEU A 152 -3.84 11.03 25.69
N ALA A 153 -3.70 11.37 26.96
CA ALA A 153 -4.84 11.70 27.83
C ALA A 153 -5.57 12.98 27.37
N GLY A 154 -4.84 13.96 26.84
CA GLY A 154 -5.41 15.14 26.20
C GLY A 154 -6.26 14.78 24.99
N PHE A 155 -5.75 13.93 24.11
CA PHE A 155 -6.48 13.45 22.94
C PHE A 155 -7.71 12.62 23.31
N ASP A 156 -7.63 11.76 24.34
CA ASP A 156 -8.78 11.01 24.87
C ASP A 156 -9.90 11.97 25.33
N ARG A 157 -9.55 13.05 26.05
CA ARG A 157 -10.53 14.08 26.46
C ARG A 157 -11.16 14.83 25.28
N LEU A 158 -10.44 15.02 24.18
CA LEU A 158 -10.98 15.58 22.94
C LEU A 158 -11.85 14.57 22.17
N GLY A 159 -11.83 13.30 22.57
CA GLY A 159 -12.48 12.19 21.87
C GLY A 159 -11.78 11.82 20.57
N ILE A 160 -10.47 12.06 20.47
CA ILE A 160 -9.65 11.64 19.35
C ILE A 160 -9.34 10.14 19.53
N PRO A 161 -9.69 9.29 18.55
CA PRO A 161 -9.42 7.86 18.63
C PRO A 161 -7.94 7.56 18.88
N PRO A 162 -7.59 6.60 19.74
CA PRO A 162 -6.19 6.38 20.12
C PRO A 162 -5.25 6.03 18.95
N ARG A 163 -5.76 5.40 17.89
CA ARG A 163 -5.01 5.16 16.64
C ARG A 163 -4.60 6.46 15.93
N ILE A 164 -5.45 7.48 15.97
CA ILE A 164 -5.14 8.80 15.41
C ILE A 164 -4.17 9.53 16.34
N ALA A 165 -4.38 9.45 17.65
CA ALA A 165 -3.50 10.02 18.66
C ALA A 165 -2.04 9.54 18.50
N ALA A 166 -1.83 8.23 18.28
CA ALA A 166 -0.51 7.67 18.03
C ALA A 166 0.15 8.24 16.77
N LYS A 167 -0.61 8.45 15.69
CA LYS A 167 -0.08 9.06 14.46
C LYS A 167 0.24 10.54 14.63
N LEU A 168 -0.58 11.28 15.38
CA LEU A 168 -0.34 12.68 15.68
C LEU A 168 0.94 12.85 16.49
N LEU A 169 1.12 12.01 17.51
CA LEU A 169 2.35 11.98 18.30
C LEU A 169 3.57 11.66 17.43
N ALA A 170 3.48 10.69 16.52
CA ALA A 170 4.58 10.35 15.62
C ALA A 170 4.95 11.45 14.60
N VAL A 171 4.08 12.45 14.39
CA VAL A 171 4.28 13.53 13.40
C VAL A 171 4.62 14.85 14.06
N TYR A 172 4.06 15.12 15.25
CA TYR A 172 4.19 16.41 15.93
C TYR A 172 4.88 16.30 17.29
N ASP A 173 5.28 15.10 17.72
CA ASP A 173 5.96 14.82 18.98
C ASP A 173 5.29 15.52 20.18
N ALA A 174 6.07 16.20 21.02
CA ALA A 174 5.59 16.88 22.22
C ALA A 174 4.55 17.99 21.93
N ASP A 175 4.55 18.56 20.72
CA ASP A 175 3.64 19.65 20.33
C ASP A 175 2.28 19.15 19.86
N ALA A 176 2.07 17.83 19.74
CA ALA A 176 0.92 17.27 19.04
C ALA A 176 -0.43 17.78 19.57
N LEU A 177 -0.58 17.88 20.90
CA LEU A 177 -1.82 18.35 21.50
C LEU A 177 -2.07 19.84 21.22
N ASP A 178 -1.03 20.66 21.27
CA ASP A 178 -1.14 22.11 21.10
C ASP A 178 -1.36 22.47 19.62
N ARG A 179 -0.73 21.75 18.68
CA ARG A 179 -1.00 21.87 17.24
C ARG A 179 -2.47 21.59 16.91
N ILE A 180 -3.06 20.58 17.53
CA ILE A 180 -4.49 20.24 17.34
C ILE A 180 -5.41 21.25 18.01
N ARG A 181 -5.03 21.83 19.15
CA ARG A 181 -5.79 22.92 19.79
C ARG A 181 -5.79 24.20 18.98
N ASP A 182 -4.65 24.54 18.39
CA ASP A 182 -4.47 25.69 17.50
C ASP A 182 -5.35 25.55 16.25
N ASP A 183 -5.23 24.42 15.56
CA ASP A 183 -6.08 24.08 14.42
C ASP A 183 -6.51 22.61 14.44
N PRO A 184 -7.76 22.31 14.84
CA PRO A 184 -8.26 20.93 14.87
C PRO A 184 -8.43 20.33 13.48
N TYR A 185 -8.43 21.11 12.40
CA TYR A 185 -8.56 20.57 11.04
C TYR A 185 -7.28 19.94 10.50
N ARG A 186 -6.15 20.08 11.18
CA ARG A 186 -4.96 19.24 10.95
C ARG A 186 -5.27 17.75 11.03
N LEU A 187 -6.36 17.36 11.72
CA LEU A 187 -6.88 16.00 11.75
C LEU A 187 -7.26 15.45 10.37
N LEU A 188 -7.50 16.29 9.36
CA LEU A 188 -7.85 15.85 7.99
C LEU A 188 -6.77 14.99 7.34
N ALA A 189 -5.50 15.13 7.74
CA ALA A 189 -4.43 14.25 7.27
C ALA A 189 -4.55 12.80 7.80
N PHE A 190 -5.34 12.59 8.86
CA PHE A 190 -5.42 11.32 9.59
C PHE A 190 -6.83 10.72 9.65
N THR A 191 -7.87 11.49 9.34
CA THR A 191 -9.26 11.06 9.37
C THR A 191 -10.14 11.80 8.36
N SER A 192 -11.38 11.31 8.19
CA SER A 192 -12.38 11.94 7.33
C SER A 192 -12.87 13.30 7.86
N TRP A 193 -13.37 14.14 6.95
CA TRP A 193 -14.07 15.40 7.26
C TRP A 193 -15.10 15.25 8.36
N LYS A 194 -15.97 14.23 8.28
CA LYS A 194 -17.05 14.01 9.26
C LYS A 194 -16.50 13.89 10.68
N SER A 195 -15.40 13.17 10.86
CA SER A 195 -14.78 13.01 12.17
C SER A 195 -14.03 14.28 12.61
N ALA A 196 -13.28 14.91 11.70
CA ALA A 196 -12.53 16.13 12.00
C ALA A 196 -13.46 17.30 12.37
N ASP A 197 -14.50 17.57 11.57
CA ASP A 197 -15.50 18.63 11.80
C ASP A 197 -16.29 18.37 13.11
N ALA A 198 -16.59 17.11 13.43
CA ALA A 198 -17.25 16.77 14.70
C ALA A 198 -16.37 17.07 15.93
N ILE A 199 -15.06 16.77 15.85
CA ILE A 199 -14.10 17.07 16.93
C ILE A 199 -13.88 18.58 17.02
N ALA A 200 -13.65 19.27 15.89
CA ALA A 200 -13.46 20.71 15.84
C ALA A 200 -14.65 21.48 16.45
N ARG A 201 -15.89 21.09 16.11
CA ARG A 201 -17.09 21.68 16.70
C ARG A 201 -17.21 21.45 18.21
N ARG A 202 -16.83 20.26 18.70
CA ARG A 202 -16.78 19.99 20.15
C ARG A 202 -15.74 20.87 20.85
N MET A 203 -14.68 21.23 20.15
CA MET A 203 -13.66 22.17 20.62
C MET A 203 -14.08 23.64 20.50
N GLY A 204 -15.31 23.93 20.08
CA GLY A 204 -15.85 25.29 19.98
C GLY A 204 -15.52 26.00 18.67
N VAL A 205 -15.13 25.29 17.61
CA VAL A 205 -14.96 25.91 16.29
C VAL A 205 -16.32 26.22 15.68
N GLU A 206 -16.58 27.50 15.43
CA GLU A 206 -17.83 28.01 14.90
C GLU A 206 -18.06 27.61 13.43
N ALA A 207 -19.33 27.65 12.99
CA ALA A 207 -19.71 27.22 11.64
C ALA A 207 -19.04 28.03 10.51
N THR A 208 -18.74 29.30 10.78
CA THR A 208 -18.12 30.27 9.84
C THR A 208 -16.66 30.59 10.18
N ASP A 209 -16.04 29.85 11.10
CA ASP A 209 -14.63 30.02 11.45
C ASP A 209 -13.73 29.79 10.22
N GLU A 210 -12.74 30.66 10.01
CA GLU A 210 -11.86 30.61 8.83
C GLU A 210 -11.16 29.24 8.70
N ARG A 211 -10.73 28.64 9.82
CA ARG A 211 -10.09 27.31 9.83
C ARG A 211 -11.01 26.25 9.24
N ARG A 212 -12.30 26.30 9.60
CA ARG A 212 -13.33 25.39 9.08
C ARG A 212 -13.59 25.61 7.59
N LEU A 213 -13.67 26.87 7.16
CA LEU A 213 -13.91 27.21 5.76
C LEU A 213 -12.75 26.73 4.87
N VAL A 214 -11.50 26.99 5.28
CA VAL A 214 -10.28 26.57 4.58
C VAL A 214 -10.19 25.04 4.53
N ALA A 215 -10.40 24.38 5.67
CA ALA A 215 -10.37 22.92 5.78
C ALA A 215 -11.42 22.23 4.90
N SER A 216 -12.56 22.86 4.64
CA SER A 216 -13.58 22.32 3.74
C SER A 216 -13.11 22.25 2.29
N CYS A 217 -12.25 23.18 1.85
CA CYS A 217 -11.63 23.16 0.52
C CYS A 217 -10.64 21.99 0.42
N GLU A 218 -9.77 21.81 1.41
CA GLU A 218 -8.84 20.68 1.46
C GLU A 218 -9.59 19.35 1.50
N ALA A 219 -10.61 19.22 2.36
CA ALA A 219 -11.43 18.02 2.46
C ALA A 219 -12.18 17.67 1.17
N ALA A 220 -12.65 18.68 0.43
CA ALA A 220 -13.28 18.48 -0.87
C ALA A 220 -12.30 17.92 -1.90
N LEU A 221 -11.03 18.34 -1.88
CA LEU A 221 -9.97 17.78 -2.74
C LEU A 221 -9.60 16.36 -2.30
N HIS A 222 -9.46 16.11 -0.98
CA HIS A 222 -9.23 14.77 -0.43
C HIS A 222 -10.32 13.77 -0.82
N ALA A 223 -11.57 14.22 -0.96
CA ALA A 223 -12.66 13.35 -1.40
C ALA A 223 -12.43 12.83 -2.83
N ARG A 224 -11.86 13.64 -3.74
CA ARG A 224 -11.60 13.23 -5.13
C ARG A 224 -10.37 12.33 -5.29
N LEU A 225 -9.46 12.32 -4.32
CA LEU A 225 -8.34 11.36 -4.32
C LEU A 225 -8.85 9.92 -4.38
N LYS A 226 -10.03 9.63 -3.81
CA LYS A 226 -10.67 8.30 -3.87
C LYS A 226 -11.08 7.88 -5.28
N ASP A 227 -11.33 8.85 -6.16
CA ASP A 227 -11.66 8.63 -7.57
C ASP A 227 -10.40 8.60 -8.46
N GLY A 228 -9.22 8.81 -7.87
CA GLY A 228 -7.95 8.85 -8.58
C GLY A 228 -7.49 10.26 -8.99
N ASP A 229 -8.33 11.28 -8.83
CA ASP A 229 -8.06 12.65 -9.28
C ASP A 229 -7.13 13.39 -8.31
N THR A 230 -6.21 14.20 -8.83
CA THR A 230 -5.36 15.11 -8.03
C THR A 230 -5.63 16.58 -8.32
N LEU A 231 -6.48 16.89 -9.31
CA LEU A 231 -6.82 18.24 -9.75
C LEU A 231 -8.34 18.41 -9.83
N MET A 232 -8.85 19.57 -9.41
CA MET A 232 -10.27 19.92 -9.50
C MET A 232 -10.46 21.35 -10.01
N ALA A 233 -11.48 21.58 -10.86
CA ALA A 233 -11.86 22.92 -11.28
C ALA A 233 -12.36 23.77 -10.10
N GLY A 234 -12.17 25.09 -10.18
CA GLY A 234 -12.51 26.02 -9.09
C GLY A 234 -14.00 26.02 -8.72
N ASP A 235 -14.89 25.98 -9.72
CA ASP A 235 -16.34 25.98 -9.47
C ASP A 235 -16.82 24.69 -8.80
N ASP A 236 -16.30 23.55 -9.25
CA ASP A 236 -16.58 22.25 -8.63
C ASP A 236 -16.05 22.20 -7.19
N LEU A 237 -14.87 22.79 -6.94
CA LEU A 237 -14.29 22.86 -5.60
C LEU A 237 -15.14 23.70 -4.65
N ARG A 238 -15.60 24.87 -5.10
CA ARG A 238 -16.53 25.70 -4.32
C ARG A 238 -17.81 24.95 -4.02
N LYS A 239 -18.38 24.27 -5.01
CA LYS A 239 -19.61 23.48 -4.85
C LYS A 239 -19.44 22.35 -3.83
N ALA A 240 -18.35 21.59 -3.94
CA ALA A 240 -18.05 20.49 -3.04
C ALA A 240 -17.78 20.99 -1.60
N ALA A 241 -16.99 22.05 -1.44
CA ALA A 241 -16.70 22.64 -0.14
C ALA A 241 -17.97 23.21 0.54
N ARG A 242 -18.84 23.91 -0.21
CA ARG A 242 -20.15 24.37 0.30
C ARG A 242 -21.03 23.22 0.77
N ALA A 243 -21.04 22.09 0.04
CA ALA A 243 -21.81 20.92 0.42
C ALA A 243 -21.34 20.29 1.74
N LEU A 244 -20.04 20.37 2.05
CA LEU A 244 -19.48 19.92 3.33
C LEU A 244 -19.85 20.86 4.49
N LEU A 245 -19.87 22.17 4.24
CA LEU A 245 -20.08 23.18 5.27
C LEU A 245 -21.53 23.34 5.71
N GLY A 246 -22.47 23.24 4.76
CA GLY A 246 -23.89 23.55 4.96
C GLY A 246 -24.19 25.04 5.15
N VAL A 247 -23.20 25.93 4.90
CA VAL A 247 -23.34 27.39 5.01
C VAL A 247 -22.74 28.08 3.78
N SER A 248 -23.07 29.37 3.60
CA SER A 248 -22.47 30.20 2.54
C SER A 248 -20.97 30.40 2.75
N MET A 249 -20.25 30.54 1.66
CA MET A 249 -18.80 30.69 1.63
C MET A 249 -18.47 31.87 0.71
N GLY A 250 -17.54 32.73 1.14
CA GLY A 250 -17.09 33.90 0.38
C GLY A 250 -16.40 33.51 -0.94
N ASP A 251 -16.37 34.44 -1.90
CA ASP A 251 -15.81 34.19 -3.22
C ASP A 251 -14.27 34.14 -3.27
N ASP A 252 -13.60 34.60 -2.21
CA ASP A 252 -12.15 34.64 -2.06
C ASP A 252 -11.58 33.43 -1.29
N ILE A 253 -12.44 32.53 -0.83
CA ILE A 253 -12.06 31.43 0.06
C ILE A 253 -10.98 30.51 -0.50
N LEU A 254 -10.97 30.24 -1.81
CA LEU A 254 -9.97 29.38 -2.43
C LEU A 254 -8.59 30.07 -2.41
N ASP A 255 -8.56 31.38 -2.64
CA ASP A 255 -7.34 32.17 -2.59
C ASP A 255 -6.83 32.27 -1.14
N THR A 256 -7.74 32.43 -0.17
CA THR A 256 -7.40 32.37 1.26
C THR A 256 -6.85 31.01 1.66
N ALA A 257 -7.52 29.91 1.28
CA ALA A 257 -7.04 28.55 1.53
C ALA A 257 -5.68 28.29 0.86
N SER A 258 -5.44 28.89 -0.30
CA SER A 258 -4.15 28.81 -0.99
C SER A 258 -3.04 29.57 -0.27
N ARG A 259 -3.33 30.79 0.18
CA ARG A 259 -2.40 31.64 0.93
C ARG A 259 -1.99 30.98 2.25
N LEU A 260 -2.92 30.28 2.89
CA LEU A 260 -2.67 29.52 4.12
C LEU A 260 -2.05 28.14 3.87
N GLY A 261 -1.82 27.76 2.61
CA GLY A 261 -1.10 26.55 2.24
C GLY A 261 -1.92 25.26 2.34
N ALA A 262 -3.25 25.31 2.51
CA ALA A 262 -4.11 24.12 2.53
C ALA A 262 -4.30 23.53 1.12
N ILE A 263 -4.38 24.40 0.11
CA ILE A 263 -4.52 24.02 -1.30
C ILE A 263 -3.52 24.78 -2.17
N ARG A 264 -3.29 24.32 -3.39
CA ARG A 264 -2.44 25.00 -4.37
C ARG A 264 -3.20 25.32 -5.64
N ARG A 265 -3.01 26.53 -6.14
CA ARG A 265 -3.54 26.99 -7.42
C ARG A 265 -2.71 26.43 -8.57
N ARG A 266 -3.38 25.91 -9.59
CA ARG A 266 -2.83 25.56 -10.91
C ARG A 266 -3.53 26.38 -11.99
N PRO A 267 -2.95 26.51 -13.20
CA PRO A 267 -3.58 27.22 -14.30
C PRO A 267 -5.02 26.77 -14.63
N THR A 268 -5.30 25.47 -14.52
CA THR A 268 -6.60 24.88 -14.88
C THR A 268 -7.43 24.42 -13.70
N GLY A 269 -6.99 24.66 -12.45
CA GLY A 269 -7.70 24.17 -11.27
C GLY A 269 -6.93 24.28 -9.96
N TRP A 270 -7.26 23.40 -9.02
CA TRP A 270 -6.75 23.41 -7.65
C TRP A 270 -6.38 22.00 -7.20
N GLN A 271 -5.39 21.90 -6.32
CA GLN A 271 -4.90 20.62 -5.77
C GLN A 271 -4.74 20.71 -4.26
N ALA A 272 -4.86 19.57 -3.59
CA ALA A 272 -4.43 19.48 -2.20
C ALA A 272 -2.92 19.70 -2.15
N SER A 273 -2.42 20.40 -1.13
CA SER A 273 -1.00 20.74 -1.05
C SER A 273 -0.09 19.51 -1.08
N GLY A 274 -0.49 18.42 -0.43
CA GLY A 274 0.25 17.16 -0.45
C GLY A 274 0.43 16.57 -1.85
N THR A 275 -0.64 16.51 -2.66
CA THR A 275 -0.55 15.94 -4.02
C THR A 275 0.22 16.84 -4.97
N ALA A 276 0.06 18.16 -4.83
CA ALA A 276 0.82 19.12 -5.62
C ALA A 276 2.33 19.02 -5.34
N LEU A 277 2.73 18.89 -4.07
CA LEU A 277 4.12 18.65 -3.67
C LEU A 277 4.68 17.36 -4.28
N MET A 278 3.90 16.27 -4.26
CA MET A 278 4.33 14.99 -4.83
C MET A 278 4.55 15.09 -6.35
N GLU A 279 3.61 15.69 -7.08
CA GLU A 279 3.74 15.86 -8.54
C GLU A 279 4.89 16.81 -8.89
N ASP A 280 5.04 17.94 -8.20
CA ASP A 280 6.14 18.89 -8.42
C ASP A 280 7.51 18.23 -8.14
N ALA A 281 7.61 17.43 -7.08
CA ALA A 281 8.86 16.73 -6.74
C ALA A 281 9.23 15.64 -7.74
N ILE A 282 8.25 14.85 -8.21
CA ILE A 282 8.47 13.86 -9.27
C ILE A 282 8.86 14.57 -10.57
N ALA A 283 8.16 15.65 -10.94
CA ALA A 283 8.43 16.42 -12.14
C ALA A 283 9.86 16.98 -12.15
N GLN A 284 10.26 17.62 -11.05
CA GLN A 284 11.62 18.14 -10.92
C GLN A 284 12.64 17.01 -10.97
N ARG A 285 12.40 15.91 -10.27
CA ARG A 285 13.34 14.78 -10.27
C ARG A 285 13.50 14.18 -11.67
N ILE A 286 12.42 14.03 -12.43
CA ILE A 286 12.49 13.56 -13.82
C ILE A 286 13.29 14.54 -14.68
N ALA A 287 13.04 15.85 -14.55
CA ALA A 287 13.77 16.87 -15.30
C ALA A 287 15.28 16.83 -14.99
N ASP A 288 15.66 16.68 -13.71
CA ASP A 288 17.06 16.57 -13.29
C ASP A 288 17.73 15.32 -13.90
N GLU A 289 17.05 14.17 -13.88
CA GLU A 289 17.59 12.93 -14.46
C GLU A 289 17.73 13.04 -15.99
N LEU A 290 16.78 13.67 -16.68
CA LEU A 290 16.87 13.90 -18.13
C LEU A 290 17.96 14.91 -18.52
N ALA A 291 18.21 15.93 -17.70
CA ALA A 291 19.24 16.93 -17.93
C ALA A 291 20.66 16.40 -17.63
N SER A 292 20.77 15.42 -16.72
CA SER A 292 22.05 14.84 -16.36
C SER A 292 22.66 14.03 -17.50
N SER A 293 23.96 14.23 -17.76
CA SER A 293 24.68 13.46 -18.77
C SER A 293 24.63 11.96 -18.43
N SER A 294 24.27 11.14 -19.42
CA SER A 294 24.31 9.69 -19.29
C SER A 294 25.70 9.24 -18.83
N ARG A 295 25.74 8.53 -17.70
CA ARG A 295 26.95 7.86 -17.20
C ARG A 295 27.07 6.42 -17.75
N GLY A 296 26.31 6.09 -18.79
CA GLY A 296 26.35 4.78 -19.43
C GLY A 296 27.70 4.50 -20.09
N PRO A 297 28.07 3.23 -20.27
CA PRO A 297 29.28 2.88 -21.01
C PRO A 297 29.19 3.38 -22.47
N THR A 298 30.30 3.91 -22.99
CA THR A 298 30.40 4.43 -24.37
C THR A 298 30.15 3.36 -25.44
N VAL A 299 30.34 2.08 -25.08
CA VAL A 299 30.07 0.91 -25.92
C VAL A 299 29.23 -0.08 -25.14
N LEU A 300 28.07 -0.44 -25.71
CA LEU A 300 27.16 -1.42 -25.15
C LEU A 300 27.20 -2.72 -25.95
N PRO A 301 27.54 -3.87 -25.33
CA PRO A 301 27.35 -5.16 -25.98
C PRO A 301 25.85 -5.47 -26.02
N LEU A 302 25.18 -5.04 -27.10
CA LEU A 302 23.76 -5.34 -27.29
C LEU A 302 23.61 -6.80 -27.73
N PRO A 303 22.82 -7.61 -27.01
CA PRO A 303 22.59 -8.99 -27.42
C PRO A 303 21.76 -9.02 -28.70
N HIS A 304 22.14 -9.89 -29.64
CA HIS A 304 21.31 -10.17 -30.84
C HIS A 304 20.26 -11.25 -30.58
N ARG A 305 20.39 -12.01 -29.48
CA ARG A 305 19.50 -13.12 -29.09
C ARG A 305 19.14 -13.12 -27.61
N SER A 306 17.94 -13.61 -27.28
CA SER A 306 17.54 -13.95 -25.92
C SER A 306 18.28 -15.21 -25.41
N ASP A 307 18.24 -15.47 -24.10
CA ASP A 307 18.77 -16.71 -23.51
C ASP A 307 18.11 -17.96 -24.10
N ASP A 308 16.82 -17.83 -24.45
CA ASP A 308 16.00 -18.88 -25.06
C ASP A 308 16.28 -19.04 -26.58
N GLY A 309 17.32 -18.38 -27.10
CA GLY A 309 17.78 -18.49 -28.50
C GLY A 309 16.95 -17.70 -29.51
N VAL A 310 16.01 -16.85 -29.07
CA VAL A 310 15.12 -16.05 -29.92
C VAL A 310 15.83 -14.78 -30.37
N ASN A 311 15.76 -14.44 -31.67
CA ASN A 311 16.30 -13.18 -32.17
C ASN A 311 15.48 -12.00 -31.61
N LEU A 312 16.17 -11.00 -31.07
CA LEU A 312 15.54 -9.78 -30.60
C LEU A 312 15.22 -8.90 -31.81
N ASN A 313 14.01 -8.33 -31.85
CA ASN A 313 13.64 -7.37 -32.90
C ASN A 313 14.24 -5.98 -32.61
N ALA A 314 14.14 -5.06 -33.58
CA ALA A 314 14.69 -3.71 -33.44
C ALA A 314 14.13 -2.98 -32.21
N GLY A 315 12.82 -3.04 -31.97
CA GLY A 315 12.21 -2.40 -30.80
C GLY A 315 12.70 -2.96 -29.47
N GLN A 316 12.98 -4.27 -29.38
CA GLN A 316 13.57 -4.87 -28.18
C GLN A 316 15.03 -4.45 -28.00
N ALA A 317 15.81 -4.35 -29.08
CA ALA A 317 17.18 -3.86 -29.05
C ALA A 317 17.25 -2.37 -28.61
N ASP A 318 16.36 -1.54 -29.14
CA ASP A 318 16.23 -0.13 -28.76
C ASP A 318 15.86 0.03 -27.28
N ALA A 319 14.92 -0.80 -26.79
CA ALA A 319 14.54 -0.82 -25.38
C ALA A 319 15.73 -1.16 -24.46
N ILE A 320 16.58 -2.11 -24.87
CA ILE A 320 17.78 -2.48 -24.10
C ILE A 320 18.77 -1.32 -24.09
N ALA A 321 19.07 -0.73 -25.24
CA ALA A 321 19.99 0.41 -25.31
C ALA A 321 19.48 1.58 -24.47
N MET A 322 18.20 1.93 -24.59
CA MET A 322 17.56 3.01 -23.84
C MET A 322 17.63 2.77 -22.32
N ALA A 323 17.30 1.57 -21.84
CA ALA A 323 17.30 1.26 -20.41
C ALA A 323 18.67 1.46 -19.75
N ILE A 324 19.77 1.26 -20.49
CA ILE A 324 21.13 1.42 -19.96
C ILE A 324 21.65 2.86 -20.11
N THR A 325 21.26 3.54 -21.19
CA THR A 325 21.78 4.87 -21.55
C THR A 325 20.96 6.03 -21.01
N ALA A 326 19.65 5.88 -20.82
CA ALA A 326 18.79 6.91 -20.27
C ALA A 326 18.73 6.81 -18.73
N ASN A 327 18.79 7.96 -18.04
CA ASN A 327 18.60 8.00 -16.59
C ASN A 327 17.13 7.93 -16.19
N PHE A 328 16.22 8.28 -17.09
CA PHE A 328 14.78 8.04 -16.93
C PHE A 328 14.18 7.60 -18.26
N SER A 329 13.47 6.47 -18.29
CA SER A 329 12.88 5.93 -19.53
C SER A 329 11.66 5.05 -19.30
N LEU A 330 10.87 4.87 -20.37
CA LEU A 330 9.62 4.11 -20.36
C LEU A 330 9.65 2.96 -21.38
N LEU A 331 9.37 1.74 -20.93
CA LEU A 331 9.14 0.60 -21.81
C LEU A 331 7.65 0.25 -21.82
N VAL A 332 7.03 0.44 -22.98
CA VAL A 332 5.60 0.17 -23.19
C VAL A 332 5.43 -1.08 -24.02
N GLY A 333 4.50 -1.94 -23.63
CA GLY A 333 4.13 -3.08 -24.48
C GLY A 333 2.81 -3.69 -24.07
N GLY A 334 2.04 -4.15 -25.05
CA GLY A 334 0.83 -4.93 -24.80
C GLY A 334 1.11 -6.33 -24.24
N ALA A 335 0.05 -7.12 -24.02
CA ALA A 335 0.22 -8.53 -23.74
C ALA A 335 0.83 -9.27 -24.95
N GLY A 336 1.79 -10.15 -24.69
CA GLY A 336 2.42 -10.97 -25.74
C GLY A 336 3.43 -10.26 -26.64
N THR A 337 3.82 -9.00 -26.35
CA THR A 337 4.81 -8.24 -27.13
C THR A 337 6.27 -8.49 -26.71
N GLY A 338 6.50 -9.45 -25.80
CA GLY A 338 7.86 -9.84 -25.40
C GLY A 338 8.51 -8.97 -24.31
N LYS A 339 7.75 -8.15 -23.55
CA LYS A 339 8.27 -7.32 -22.44
C LYS A 339 9.18 -8.11 -21.50
N THR A 340 8.75 -9.29 -21.05
CA THR A 340 9.53 -10.16 -20.16
C THR A 340 10.85 -10.58 -20.80
N THR A 341 10.83 -10.95 -22.08
CA THR A 341 12.05 -11.31 -22.84
C THR A 341 13.02 -10.12 -22.94
N THR A 342 12.49 -8.92 -23.20
CA THR A 342 13.28 -7.68 -23.20
C THR A 342 13.87 -7.41 -21.83
N LEU A 343 13.11 -7.63 -20.76
CA LEU A 343 13.56 -7.41 -19.39
C LEU A 343 14.74 -8.33 -19.02
N LYS A 344 14.68 -9.61 -19.40
CA LYS A 344 15.82 -10.55 -19.23
C LYS A 344 17.07 -10.05 -19.96
N ALA A 345 16.91 -9.53 -21.17
CA ALA A 345 18.01 -8.99 -21.94
C ALA A 345 18.59 -7.70 -21.32
N ILE A 346 17.74 -6.81 -20.81
CA ILE A 346 18.16 -5.63 -20.04
C ILE A 346 19.00 -6.04 -18.83
N CYS A 347 18.54 -7.03 -18.05
CA CYS A 347 19.26 -7.48 -16.85
C CYS A 347 20.66 -8.00 -17.19
N ARG A 348 20.78 -8.83 -18.23
CA ARG A 348 22.07 -9.34 -18.71
C ARG A 348 23.00 -8.24 -19.21
N THR A 349 22.48 -7.28 -19.99
CA THR A 349 23.28 -6.15 -20.49
C THR A 349 23.73 -5.25 -19.34
N ALA A 350 22.87 -4.99 -18.34
CA ALA A 350 23.23 -4.23 -17.15
C ALA A 350 24.32 -4.94 -16.33
N ALA A 351 24.19 -6.25 -16.10
CA ALA A 351 25.21 -7.05 -15.44
C ALA A 351 26.56 -7.01 -16.20
N ALA A 352 26.53 -7.15 -17.53
CA ALA A 352 27.72 -7.04 -18.37
C ALA A 352 28.36 -5.64 -18.36
N ALA A 353 27.54 -4.60 -18.14
CA ALA A 353 27.99 -3.22 -17.98
C ALA A 353 28.41 -2.88 -16.54
N GLY A 354 28.30 -3.82 -15.59
CA GLY A 354 28.61 -3.58 -14.18
C GLY A 354 27.62 -2.64 -13.49
N ILE A 355 26.37 -2.56 -13.97
CA ILE A 355 25.32 -1.71 -13.41
C ILE A 355 24.44 -2.58 -12.51
N PRO A 356 24.42 -2.35 -11.19
CA PRO A 356 23.53 -3.07 -10.28
C PRO A 356 22.06 -2.80 -10.59
N ILE A 357 21.18 -3.74 -10.26
CA ILE A 357 19.76 -3.66 -10.60
C ILE A 357 18.93 -3.79 -9.33
N GLU A 358 17.94 -2.91 -9.20
CA GLU A 358 16.88 -3.02 -8.21
C GLU A 358 15.55 -3.17 -8.94
N MET A 359 14.89 -4.32 -8.79
CA MET A 359 13.63 -4.59 -9.46
C MET A 359 12.47 -4.61 -8.47
N MET A 360 11.36 -3.97 -8.85
CA MET A 360 10.15 -3.96 -8.06
C MET A 360 8.87 -4.03 -8.89
N ALA A 361 7.82 -4.53 -8.26
CA ALA A 361 6.46 -4.51 -8.78
C ALA A 361 5.47 -4.19 -7.66
N LEU A 362 4.23 -3.84 -8.01
CA LEU A 362 3.20 -3.50 -7.02
C LEU A 362 2.78 -4.71 -6.15
N SER A 363 2.71 -5.91 -6.73
CA SER A 363 2.26 -7.13 -6.04
C SER A 363 3.39 -8.14 -5.87
N GLY A 364 3.29 -8.95 -4.80
CA GLY A 364 4.26 -10.02 -4.52
C GLY A 364 4.36 -11.02 -5.67
N ARG A 365 3.22 -11.32 -6.31
CA ARG A 365 3.16 -12.22 -7.46
C ARG A 365 3.85 -11.66 -8.70
N ALA A 366 3.67 -10.38 -9.01
CA ALA A 366 4.39 -9.75 -10.11
C ALA A 366 5.90 -9.77 -9.86
N ALA A 367 6.34 -9.45 -8.64
CA ALA A 367 7.74 -9.56 -8.24
C ALA A 367 8.27 -11.01 -8.35
N LEU A 368 7.53 -12.01 -7.87
CA LEU A 368 7.91 -13.41 -8.00
C LEU A 368 8.13 -13.83 -9.46
N ARG A 369 7.21 -13.46 -10.35
CA ARG A 369 7.33 -13.76 -11.79
C ARG A 369 8.50 -13.04 -12.45
N MET A 370 8.78 -11.80 -12.05
CA MET A 370 9.99 -11.11 -12.51
C MET A 370 11.23 -11.90 -12.11
N ARG A 371 11.31 -12.32 -10.84
CA ARG A 371 12.42 -13.12 -10.32
C ARG A 371 12.58 -14.45 -11.07
N GLU A 372 11.51 -15.18 -11.28
CA GLU A 372 11.53 -16.44 -12.05
C GLU A 372 11.95 -16.23 -13.50
N ALA A 373 11.55 -15.11 -14.11
CA ALA A 373 11.87 -14.81 -15.49
C ALA A 373 13.32 -14.35 -15.67
N THR A 374 13.80 -13.44 -14.83
CA THR A 374 15.12 -12.79 -15.02
C THR A 374 16.24 -13.45 -14.22
N GLY A 375 15.91 -14.22 -13.19
CA GLY A 375 16.88 -14.76 -12.23
C GLY A 375 17.38 -13.73 -11.20
N GLU A 376 16.97 -12.47 -11.33
CA GLU A 376 17.38 -11.37 -10.46
C GLU A 376 16.41 -11.19 -9.28
N MET A 377 16.91 -10.64 -8.17
CA MET A 377 16.07 -10.34 -7.02
C MET A 377 15.01 -9.29 -7.36
N ALA A 378 13.75 -9.59 -7.04
CA ALA A 378 12.61 -8.69 -7.23
C ALA A 378 11.81 -8.58 -5.92
N ARG A 379 11.35 -7.38 -5.59
CA ARG A 379 10.56 -7.12 -4.37
C ARG A 379 9.23 -6.43 -4.70
N THR A 380 8.31 -6.40 -3.76
CA THR A 380 7.20 -5.44 -3.84
C THR A 380 7.74 -4.02 -3.66
N ILE A 381 7.05 -3.00 -4.18
CA ILE A 381 7.39 -1.59 -3.92
C ILE A 381 7.50 -1.33 -2.40
N ALA A 382 6.56 -1.85 -1.61
CA ALA A 382 6.59 -1.73 -0.15
C ALA A 382 7.80 -2.43 0.47
N GLY A 383 8.13 -3.64 0.00
CA GLY A 383 9.30 -4.39 0.47
C GLY A 383 10.62 -3.71 0.12
N TRP A 384 10.70 -3.08 -1.07
CA TRP A 384 11.86 -2.28 -1.47
C TRP A 384 11.99 -1.03 -0.61
N LEU A 385 10.92 -0.25 -0.41
CA LEU A 385 10.93 0.93 0.46
C LEU A 385 11.35 0.61 1.90
N ASN A 386 10.84 -0.49 2.46
CA ASN A 386 11.26 -0.98 3.77
C ASN A 386 12.74 -1.41 3.77
N GLY A 387 13.18 -2.07 2.70
CA GLY A 387 14.58 -2.45 2.52
C GLY A 387 15.53 -1.24 2.51
N VAL A 388 15.16 -0.15 1.83
CA VAL A 388 15.93 1.10 1.83
C VAL A 388 15.94 1.72 3.23
N ALA A 389 14.77 1.86 3.88
CA ALA A 389 14.67 2.45 5.21
C ALA A 389 15.46 1.70 6.29
N THR A 390 15.64 0.39 6.12
CA THR A 390 16.36 -0.49 7.07
C THR A 390 17.81 -0.77 6.65
N GLY A 391 18.28 -0.20 5.53
CA GLY A 391 19.64 -0.40 5.03
C GLY A 391 19.92 -1.77 4.39
N HIS A 392 18.89 -2.58 4.11
CA HIS A 392 19.01 -3.87 3.41
C HIS A 392 19.09 -3.73 1.89
N VAL A 393 18.75 -2.55 1.36
CA VAL A 393 18.88 -2.20 -0.07
C VAL A 393 19.94 -1.12 -0.17
N ASP A 394 21.05 -1.42 -0.84
CA ASP A 394 22.15 -0.49 -1.03
C ASP A 394 21.97 0.29 -2.35
N LEU A 395 21.75 1.60 -2.22
CA LEU A 395 21.62 2.52 -3.36
C LEU A 395 22.89 3.34 -3.62
N SER A 396 23.95 3.15 -2.84
CA SER A 396 25.22 3.89 -2.99
C SER A 396 25.90 3.60 -4.33
N THR A 397 25.60 2.46 -4.94
CA THR A 397 26.11 2.03 -6.24
C THR A 397 25.36 2.63 -7.43
N LEU A 398 24.33 3.47 -7.20
CA LEU A 398 23.50 4.10 -8.23
C LEU A 398 22.89 3.08 -9.22
N PRO A 399 22.03 2.17 -8.75
CA PRO A 399 21.49 1.08 -9.57
C PRO A 399 20.55 1.55 -10.68
N LEU A 400 20.27 0.64 -11.62
CA LEU A 400 19.11 0.70 -12.49
C LEU A 400 17.89 0.19 -11.72
N ILE A 401 16.97 1.11 -11.44
CA ILE A 401 15.70 0.85 -10.76
C ILE A 401 14.64 0.53 -11.81
N ILE A 402 14.14 -0.69 -11.79
CA ILE A 402 13.13 -1.21 -12.71
C ILE A 402 11.80 -1.34 -11.97
N ILE A 403 10.77 -0.67 -12.46
CA ILE A 403 9.40 -0.76 -11.94
C ILE A 403 8.54 -1.44 -13.00
N ASP A 404 8.19 -2.72 -12.78
CA ASP A 404 7.27 -3.44 -13.67
C ASP A 404 5.81 -3.22 -13.25
N GLU A 405 4.89 -3.46 -14.19
CA GLU A 405 3.46 -3.17 -14.04
C GLU A 405 3.21 -1.69 -13.67
N ALA A 406 4.01 -0.79 -14.23
CA ALA A 406 4.02 0.64 -13.91
C ALA A 406 2.68 1.36 -14.17
N SER A 407 1.82 0.78 -15.02
CA SER A 407 0.45 1.29 -15.24
C SER A 407 -0.37 1.36 -13.95
N MET A 408 -0.06 0.54 -12.94
CA MET A 408 -0.71 0.57 -11.63
C MET A 408 0.06 1.29 -10.52
N CYS A 409 1.23 1.87 -10.83
CA CYS A 409 1.98 2.63 -9.86
C CYS A 409 1.27 3.96 -9.56
N ASP A 410 0.77 4.15 -8.34
CA ASP A 410 0.11 5.40 -7.94
C ASP A 410 1.12 6.53 -7.66
N LEU A 411 0.60 7.76 -7.51
CA LEU A 411 1.43 8.94 -7.28
C LEU A 411 2.24 8.82 -5.99
N GLY A 412 1.64 8.31 -4.91
CA GLY A 412 2.32 8.16 -3.62
C GLY A 412 3.48 7.16 -3.67
N SER A 413 3.31 6.06 -4.41
CA SER A 413 4.33 5.03 -4.60
C SER A 413 5.51 5.58 -5.41
N LEU A 414 5.24 6.19 -6.58
CA LEU A 414 6.29 6.77 -7.41
C LEU A 414 7.06 7.88 -6.68
N TYR A 415 6.35 8.75 -5.96
CA TYR A 415 6.95 9.81 -5.14
C TYR A 415 7.93 9.24 -4.12
N ARG A 416 7.51 8.21 -3.36
CA ARG A 416 8.37 7.58 -2.34
C ARG A 416 9.58 6.86 -2.95
N ILE A 417 9.42 6.21 -4.10
CA ILE A 417 10.52 5.55 -4.81
C ILE A 417 11.58 6.60 -5.19
N MET A 418 11.15 7.67 -5.87
CA MET A 418 12.06 8.72 -6.32
C MET A 418 12.70 9.50 -5.17
N LEU A 419 11.96 9.73 -4.09
CA LEU A 419 12.48 10.39 -2.89
C LEU A 419 13.54 9.54 -2.18
N SER A 420 13.38 8.22 -2.19
CA SER A 420 14.31 7.30 -1.53
C SER A 420 15.57 7.03 -2.35
N ALA A 421 15.53 7.28 -3.66
CA ALA A 421 16.63 7.03 -4.58
C ALA A 421 17.58 8.24 -4.71
N PRO A 422 18.90 8.08 -4.49
CA PRO A 422 19.89 9.13 -4.72
C PRO A 422 19.90 9.64 -6.16
N VAL A 423 20.26 10.91 -6.37
CA VAL A 423 20.43 11.49 -7.72
C VAL A 423 21.47 10.70 -8.52
N GLY A 424 21.13 10.36 -9.76
CA GLY A 424 21.98 9.57 -10.66
C GLY A 424 21.70 8.07 -10.70
N CYS A 425 20.70 7.58 -9.95
CA CYS A 425 20.10 6.27 -10.24
C CYS A 425 19.37 6.32 -11.58
N ARG A 426 19.35 5.20 -12.31
CA ARG A 426 18.57 5.09 -13.55
C ARG A 426 17.18 4.56 -13.23
N PHE A 427 16.15 5.02 -13.94
CA PHE A 427 14.79 4.54 -13.80
C PHE A 427 14.26 4.01 -15.12
N LEU A 428 13.72 2.79 -15.07
CA LEU A 428 12.96 2.19 -16.15
C LEU A 428 11.57 1.80 -15.64
N LEU A 429 10.53 2.49 -16.13
CA LEU A 429 9.15 2.11 -15.88
C LEU A 429 8.67 1.22 -17.02
N VAL A 430 8.29 -0.02 -16.69
CA VAL A 430 7.81 -1.03 -17.64
C VAL A 430 6.30 -1.22 -17.43
N GLY A 431 5.51 -1.11 -18.49
CA GLY A 431 4.06 -1.18 -18.34
C GLY A 431 3.27 -1.35 -19.63
N ASP A 432 1.96 -1.43 -19.44
CA ASP A 432 0.96 -1.50 -20.50
C ASP A 432 -0.14 -0.49 -20.19
N ASP A 433 -0.19 0.59 -20.96
CA ASP A 433 -1.18 1.68 -20.86
C ASP A 433 -2.61 1.26 -21.21
N GLY A 434 -2.78 0.06 -21.77
CA GLY A 434 -4.10 -0.55 -21.95
C GLY A 434 -4.62 -1.26 -20.69
N GLN A 435 -3.75 -1.57 -19.71
CA GLN A 435 -4.14 -2.23 -18.46
C GLN A 435 -4.71 -1.23 -17.44
N LEU A 436 -5.23 -1.77 -16.33
CA LEU A 436 -5.85 -0.98 -15.27
C LEU A 436 -4.96 0.18 -14.80
N PRO A 437 -5.54 1.37 -14.54
CA PRO A 437 -4.82 2.47 -13.91
C PRO A 437 -4.56 2.17 -12.42
N PRO A 438 -3.77 3.01 -11.72
CA PRO A 438 -3.49 2.80 -10.31
C PRO A 438 -4.76 2.78 -9.47
N VAL A 439 -4.85 1.89 -8.48
CA VAL A 439 -5.97 1.91 -7.52
C VAL A 439 -5.89 3.16 -6.62
N GLY A 440 -4.68 3.58 -6.27
CA GLY A 440 -4.42 4.81 -5.55
C GLY A 440 -4.65 6.08 -6.39
N PHE A 441 -4.42 7.23 -5.77
CA PHE A 441 -4.61 8.53 -6.40
C PHE A 441 -3.50 8.89 -7.38
N GLY A 442 -3.85 9.75 -8.34
CA GLY A 442 -2.99 10.19 -9.41
C GLY A 442 -2.95 9.21 -10.59
N LEU A 443 -2.20 9.63 -11.60
CA LEU A 443 -1.98 8.90 -12.84
C LEU A 443 -0.54 9.15 -13.26
N THR A 444 0.33 8.17 -13.06
CA THR A 444 1.78 8.36 -13.25
C THR A 444 2.20 7.94 -14.64
N PHE A 445 2.36 6.63 -14.88
CA PHE A 445 2.84 6.04 -16.14
C PHE A 445 2.10 6.62 -17.36
N HIS A 446 0.76 6.61 -17.34
CA HIS A 446 -0.04 7.14 -18.44
C HIS A 446 0.19 8.63 -18.70
N ALA A 447 0.36 9.46 -17.66
CA ALA A 447 0.64 10.89 -17.84
C ALA A 447 2.04 11.14 -18.39
N LEU A 448 3.03 10.32 -17.97
CA LEU A 448 4.40 10.40 -18.47
C LEU A 448 4.55 9.94 -19.91
N LEU A 449 3.66 9.05 -20.37
CA LEU A 449 3.62 8.66 -21.78
C LEU A 449 3.30 9.82 -22.71
N ASP A 450 2.69 10.90 -22.24
CA ASP A 450 2.39 12.04 -23.12
C ASP A 450 3.49 13.13 -23.10
N VAL A 451 4.62 12.89 -22.42
CA VAL A 451 5.75 13.82 -22.34
C VAL A 451 6.81 13.44 -23.39
N ASP A 452 6.94 14.26 -24.44
CA ASP A 452 7.82 13.96 -25.58
C ASP A 452 9.31 13.89 -25.24
N ALA A 453 9.74 14.65 -24.22
CA ALA A 453 11.13 14.67 -23.78
C ALA A 453 11.59 13.39 -23.06
N ILE A 454 10.66 12.52 -22.63
CA ILE A 454 10.99 11.27 -21.95
C ILE A 454 11.30 10.18 -22.99
N PRO A 455 12.51 9.59 -22.98
CA PRO A 455 12.84 8.45 -23.82
C PRO A 455 11.89 7.29 -23.57
N ARG A 456 11.32 6.75 -24.65
CA ARG A 456 10.40 5.62 -24.58
C ARG A 456 10.54 4.68 -25.77
N THR A 457 10.32 3.40 -25.50
CA THR A 457 10.22 2.37 -26.53
C THR A 457 8.87 1.66 -26.43
N VAL A 458 8.20 1.48 -27.56
CA VAL A 458 6.90 0.80 -27.64
C VAL A 458 7.06 -0.51 -28.38
N LEU A 459 6.88 -1.63 -27.68
CA LEU A 459 6.88 -2.97 -28.27
C LEU A 459 5.50 -3.24 -28.87
N THR A 460 5.40 -3.18 -30.20
CA THR A 460 4.15 -3.36 -30.97
C THR A 460 4.01 -4.75 -31.59
N GLU A 461 5.13 -5.44 -31.85
CA GLU A 461 5.13 -6.76 -32.48
C GLU A 461 4.71 -7.86 -31.47
N VAL A 462 3.61 -8.53 -31.76
CA VAL A 462 3.15 -9.70 -30.99
C VAL A 462 3.97 -10.92 -31.39
N MET A 463 4.48 -11.67 -30.41
CA MET A 463 5.27 -12.87 -30.69
C MET A 463 4.42 -13.96 -31.37
N ARG A 464 5.00 -14.68 -32.34
CA ARG A 464 4.30 -15.65 -33.20
C ARG A 464 3.44 -16.67 -32.43
N GLN A 465 3.96 -17.24 -31.34
CA GLN A 465 3.25 -18.21 -30.51
C GLN A 465 2.00 -17.61 -29.84
N ALA A 466 2.03 -16.32 -29.47
CA ALA A 466 0.89 -15.64 -28.89
C ALA A 466 -0.17 -15.30 -29.96
N ALA A 467 0.27 -14.90 -31.16
CA ALA A 467 -0.61 -14.54 -32.26
C ALA A 467 -1.53 -15.69 -32.71
N GLU A 468 -1.02 -16.94 -32.68
CA GLU A 468 -1.77 -18.14 -33.08
C GLU A 468 -3.03 -18.41 -32.24
N THR A 469 -3.15 -17.82 -31.04
CA THR A 469 -4.32 -18.00 -30.16
C THR A 469 -5.51 -17.13 -30.55
N GLY A 470 -5.33 -16.06 -31.33
CA GLY A 470 -6.37 -15.05 -31.61
C GLY A 470 -6.70 -14.11 -30.44
N ILE A 471 -6.26 -14.42 -29.21
CA ILE A 471 -6.46 -13.55 -28.04
C ILE A 471 -5.81 -12.17 -28.21
N PRO A 472 -4.56 -12.03 -28.70
CA PRO A 472 -3.94 -10.71 -28.87
C PRO A 472 -4.70 -9.80 -29.84
N ALA A 473 -5.30 -10.35 -30.90
CA ALA A 473 -6.09 -9.57 -31.86
C ALA A 473 -7.36 -9.02 -31.22
N VAL A 474 -8.09 -9.85 -30.46
CA VAL A 474 -9.28 -9.44 -29.72
C VAL A 474 -8.93 -8.44 -28.62
N ALA A 475 -7.87 -8.70 -27.85
CA ALA A 475 -7.39 -7.78 -26.81
C ALA A 475 -7.01 -6.42 -27.41
N LYS A 476 -6.31 -6.41 -28.57
CA LYS A 476 -5.99 -5.18 -29.29
C LYS A 476 -7.24 -4.42 -29.73
N ALA A 477 -8.23 -5.10 -30.31
CA ALA A 477 -9.49 -4.47 -30.69
C ALA A 477 -10.19 -3.79 -29.49
N VAL A 478 -10.32 -4.52 -28.37
CA VAL A 478 -10.89 -3.98 -27.13
C VAL A 478 -10.12 -2.76 -26.63
N ARG A 479 -8.78 -2.83 -26.62
CA ARG A 479 -7.91 -1.71 -26.23
C ARG A 479 -8.14 -0.48 -27.11
N ASP A 480 -8.24 -0.68 -28.42
CA ASP A 480 -8.43 0.37 -29.42
C ASP A 480 -9.88 0.91 -29.45
N GLY A 481 -10.80 0.34 -28.66
CA GLY A 481 -12.20 0.73 -28.64
C GLY A 481 -13.02 0.17 -29.82
N ILE A 482 -12.47 -0.82 -30.52
CA ILE A 482 -13.11 -1.50 -31.66
C ILE A 482 -13.81 -2.75 -31.13
N LEU A 483 -15.07 -2.94 -31.49
CA LEU A 483 -15.81 -4.16 -31.14
C LEU A 483 -15.20 -5.36 -31.89
N PRO A 484 -14.62 -6.35 -31.19
CA PRO A 484 -14.11 -7.55 -31.84
C PRO A 484 -15.25 -8.46 -32.32
N ASP A 485 -14.96 -9.29 -33.32
CA ASP A 485 -15.82 -10.43 -33.62
C ASP A 485 -15.69 -11.48 -32.50
N LEU A 486 -16.83 -11.90 -31.94
CA LEU A 486 -16.91 -12.77 -30.78
C LEU A 486 -17.79 -13.98 -31.12
N PRO A 487 -17.20 -15.11 -31.54
CA PRO A 487 -17.97 -16.31 -31.85
C PRO A 487 -18.68 -16.85 -30.61
N ALA A 488 -19.87 -17.43 -30.82
CA ALA A 488 -20.64 -18.08 -29.76
C ALA A 488 -19.84 -19.26 -29.16
N CYS A 489 -19.96 -19.43 -27.84
CA CYS A 489 -19.36 -20.55 -27.13
C CYS A 489 -20.18 -21.82 -27.38
N ASP A 490 -19.76 -22.63 -28.35
CA ASP A 490 -20.38 -23.90 -28.72
C ASP A 490 -19.73 -25.13 -28.02
N GLY A 491 -18.80 -24.88 -27.08
CA GLY A 491 -18.03 -25.92 -26.39
C GLY A 491 -16.88 -26.52 -27.20
N ALA A 492 -16.80 -26.30 -28.52
CA ALA A 492 -15.82 -26.91 -29.42
C ALA A 492 -14.53 -26.09 -29.58
N ALA A 493 -14.56 -24.77 -29.37
CA ALA A 493 -13.40 -23.89 -29.57
C ALA A 493 -12.19 -24.27 -28.68
N ALA A 494 -11.08 -24.66 -29.31
CA ALA A 494 -9.85 -25.05 -28.63
C ALA A 494 -8.93 -23.87 -28.26
N ALA A 495 -9.13 -22.68 -28.81
CA ALA A 495 -8.37 -21.47 -28.46
C ALA A 495 -9.15 -20.21 -28.86
N GLY A 496 -8.70 -19.05 -28.37
CA GLY A 496 -9.29 -17.75 -28.72
C GLY A 496 -10.33 -17.23 -27.74
N VAL A 497 -11.08 -16.22 -28.16
CA VAL A 497 -12.09 -15.54 -27.35
C VAL A 497 -13.47 -15.90 -27.88
N THR A 498 -14.33 -16.38 -27.00
CA THR A 498 -15.72 -16.76 -27.29
C THR A 498 -16.67 -16.07 -26.32
N ILE A 499 -17.95 -16.00 -26.67
CA ILE A 499 -19.00 -15.46 -25.79
C ILE A 499 -20.09 -16.48 -25.49
N ALA A 500 -20.42 -16.64 -24.21
CA ALA A 500 -21.58 -17.36 -23.73
C ALA A 500 -22.67 -16.34 -23.35
N THR A 501 -23.57 -16.06 -24.29
CA THR A 501 -24.65 -15.09 -24.12
C THR A 501 -25.69 -15.57 -23.11
N CYS A 502 -25.99 -14.76 -22.10
CA CYS A 502 -27.04 -15.02 -21.13
C CYS A 502 -27.54 -13.71 -20.50
N ASP A 503 -28.72 -13.75 -19.87
CA ASP A 503 -29.24 -12.64 -19.08
C ASP A 503 -28.37 -12.39 -17.85
N ALA A 504 -28.41 -11.16 -17.31
CA ALA A 504 -27.63 -10.77 -16.12
C ALA A 504 -27.85 -11.71 -14.91
N ARG A 505 -29.09 -12.17 -14.70
CA ARG A 505 -29.44 -13.11 -13.61
C ARG A 505 -28.81 -14.50 -13.76
N ASP A 506 -28.43 -14.87 -14.98
CA ASP A 506 -27.94 -16.21 -15.33
C ASP A 506 -26.41 -16.23 -15.49
N VAL A 507 -25.73 -15.09 -15.36
CA VAL A 507 -24.27 -14.97 -15.49
C VAL A 507 -23.55 -15.88 -14.49
N VAL A 508 -23.99 -15.89 -13.22
CA VAL A 508 -23.39 -16.75 -12.18
C VAL A 508 -23.56 -18.22 -12.54
N ALA A 509 -24.78 -18.65 -12.85
CA ALA A 509 -25.06 -20.05 -13.20
C ALA A 509 -24.27 -20.51 -14.43
N THR A 510 -24.15 -19.64 -15.44
CA THR A 510 -23.41 -19.90 -16.67
C THR A 510 -21.91 -20.00 -16.42
N ALA A 511 -21.33 -19.05 -15.67
CA ALA A 511 -19.91 -19.08 -15.30
C ALA A 511 -19.56 -20.33 -14.46
N VAL A 512 -20.40 -20.70 -13.51
CA VAL A 512 -20.29 -21.93 -12.69
C VAL A 512 -20.31 -23.17 -13.60
N SER A 513 -21.25 -23.24 -14.55
CA SER A 513 -21.36 -24.35 -15.51
C SER A 513 -20.08 -24.52 -16.34
N ILE A 514 -19.57 -23.42 -16.91
CA ILE A 514 -18.33 -23.43 -17.69
C ILE A 514 -17.14 -23.87 -16.84
N ARG A 515 -17.04 -23.37 -15.60
CA ARG A 515 -15.96 -23.71 -14.67
C ARG A 515 -16.00 -25.17 -14.22
N ARG A 516 -17.19 -25.79 -14.14
CA ARG A 516 -17.35 -27.22 -13.89
C ARG A 516 -16.95 -28.06 -15.10
N ALA A 517 -17.27 -27.60 -16.31
CA ALA A 517 -16.85 -28.24 -17.56
C ALA A 517 -15.34 -28.12 -17.82
N HIS A 518 -14.71 -27.05 -17.31
CA HIS A 518 -13.28 -26.79 -17.40
C HIS A 518 -12.63 -26.62 -16.02
N PRO A 519 -12.26 -27.71 -15.34
CA PRO A 519 -11.74 -27.70 -13.97
C PRO A 519 -10.47 -26.86 -13.74
N THR A 520 -9.74 -26.49 -14.78
CA THR A 520 -8.53 -25.66 -14.73
C THR A 520 -8.78 -24.18 -15.03
N ALA A 521 -10.00 -23.81 -15.45
CA ALA A 521 -10.32 -22.42 -15.78
C ALA A 521 -10.27 -21.53 -14.54
N GLN A 522 -9.80 -20.30 -14.69
CA GLN A 522 -9.92 -19.26 -13.66
C GLN A 522 -11.06 -18.33 -14.02
N ILE A 523 -11.97 -18.08 -13.08
CA ILE A 523 -12.96 -17.02 -13.26
C ILE A 523 -12.33 -15.70 -12.82
N VAL A 524 -12.37 -14.68 -13.69
CA VAL A 524 -11.84 -13.34 -13.44
C VAL A 524 -12.96 -12.33 -13.65
N GLY A 525 -13.54 -11.84 -12.55
CA GLY A 525 -14.71 -10.97 -12.56
C GLY A 525 -14.40 -9.49 -12.29
N SER A 526 -15.35 -8.61 -12.62
CA SER A 526 -15.18 -7.16 -12.45
C SER A 526 -15.29 -6.73 -10.99
N ILE A 527 -16.28 -7.26 -10.25
CA ILE A 527 -16.62 -6.84 -8.89
C ILE A 527 -16.57 -8.01 -7.90
N LYS A 528 -16.41 -7.68 -6.61
CA LYS A 528 -16.67 -8.66 -5.53
C LYS A 528 -18.15 -9.02 -5.45
N GLY A 529 -19.02 -8.02 -5.60
CA GLY A 529 -20.47 -8.16 -5.42
C GLY A 529 -20.88 -8.13 -3.95
N ALA A 530 -22.19 -8.00 -3.71
CA ALA A 530 -22.81 -8.19 -2.40
C ALA A 530 -23.09 -9.67 -2.08
N GLY A 531 -22.82 -10.56 -3.05
CA GLY A 531 -23.13 -11.99 -2.95
C GLY A 531 -24.51 -12.35 -3.51
N GLU A 532 -25.15 -11.43 -4.24
CA GLU A 532 -26.43 -11.67 -4.90
C GLU A 532 -26.20 -12.25 -6.29
N ALA A 533 -26.93 -13.30 -6.68
CA ALA A 533 -26.73 -13.95 -7.98
C ALA A 533 -26.86 -12.99 -9.18
N ALA A 534 -27.70 -11.95 -9.05
CA ALA A 534 -27.93 -10.97 -10.11
C ALA A 534 -26.79 -9.95 -10.30
N ASP A 535 -25.85 -9.83 -9.35
CA ASP A 535 -24.72 -8.91 -9.47
C ASP A 535 -23.56 -9.48 -10.31
N GLY A 536 -23.53 -10.80 -10.53
CA GLY A 536 -22.47 -11.50 -11.26
C GLY A 536 -21.09 -11.39 -10.61
N GLY A 537 -21.05 -11.02 -9.33
CA GLY A 537 -19.85 -10.80 -8.54
C GLY A 537 -19.15 -12.09 -8.16
N THR A 538 -17.85 -11.97 -7.92
CA THR A 538 -17.00 -13.10 -7.55
C THR A 538 -17.45 -13.79 -6.26
N ALA A 539 -18.07 -13.06 -5.31
CA ALA A 539 -18.61 -13.64 -4.09
C ALA A 539 -19.75 -14.65 -4.35
N ALA A 540 -20.73 -14.28 -5.18
CA ALA A 540 -21.84 -15.17 -5.54
C ALA A 540 -21.35 -16.41 -6.30
N ILE A 541 -20.39 -16.22 -7.22
CA ILE A 541 -19.78 -17.32 -7.99
C ILE A 541 -18.98 -18.26 -7.08
N ASN A 542 -18.20 -17.72 -6.15
CA ASN A 542 -17.43 -18.50 -5.19
C ASN A 542 -18.33 -19.34 -4.29
N ALA A 543 -19.40 -18.74 -3.74
CA ALA A 543 -20.37 -19.47 -2.92
C ALA A 543 -21.03 -20.61 -3.71
N ALA A 544 -21.52 -20.33 -4.93
CA ALA A 544 -22.14 -21.33 -5.78
C ALA A 544 -21.20 -22.49 -6.16
N LEU A 545 -19.91 -22.22 -6.40
CA LEU A 545 -18.93 -23.26 -6.69
C LEU A 545 -18.53 -24.06 -5.45
N HIS A 546 -18.42 -23.41 -4.29
CA HIS A 546 -18.18 -24.07 -3.02
C HIS A 546 -19.31 -25.08 -2.70
N ASP A 547 -20.56 -24.62 -2.74
CA ASP A 547 -21.74 -25.45 -2.48
C ASP A 547 -21.82 -26.63 -3.47
N ALA A 548 -21.59 -26.35 -4.77
CA ALA A 548 -21.59 -27.40 -5.78
C ALA A 548 -20.46 -28.42 -5.58
N TRP A 549 -19.29 -27.97 -5.10
CA TRP A 549 -18.15 -28.84 -4.82
C TRP A 549 -18.39 -29.73 -3.60
N ALA A 550 -18.98 -29.16 -2.54
CA ALA A 550 -19.39 -29.88 -1.33
C ALA A 550 -20.45 -30.93 -1.65
N ALA A 551 -21.52 -30.53 -2.36
CA ALA A 551 -22.63 -31.43 -2.72
C ALA A 551 -22.16 -32.60 -3.59
N ALA A 552 -21.28 -32.37 -4.58
CA ALA A 552 -20.74 -33.41 -5.44
C ALA A 552 -19.90 -34.47 -4.69
N ARG A 553 -19.46 -34.17 -3.47
CA ARG A 553 -18.61 -35.04 -2.63
C ARG A 553 -19.29 -35.45 -1.32
N ASN A 554 -20.54 -35.06 -1.10
CA ASN A 554 -21.27 -35.27 0.14
C ASN A 554 -20.50 -34.75 1.38
N LEU A 555 -19.96 -33.54 1.28
CA LEU A 555 -19.22 -32.84 2.34
C LEU A 555 -20.05 -31.71 2.95
N ASP A 556 -19.67 -31.26 4.14
CA ASP A 556 -20.29 -30.11 4.83
C ASP A 556 -19.81 -28.77 4.22
N PRO A 557 -20.73 -27.96 3.65
CA PRO A 557 -20.41 -26.67 3.03
C PRO A 557 -20.05 -25.56 4.04
N SER A 558 -20.10 -25.84 5.36
CA SER A 558 -19.64 -24.89 6.38
C SER A 558 -18.13 -24.95 6.65
N THR A 559 -17.41 -25.82 5.93
CA THR A 559 -15.99 -26.11 6.16
C THR A 559 -15.12 -25.84 4.93
N TRP A 560 -13.82 -25.62 5.12
CA TRP A 560 -12.87 -25.54 4.02
C TRP A 560 -12.68 -26.91 3.36
N LEU A 561 -12.84 -26.97 2.03
CA LEU A 561 -12.87 -28.24 1.31
C LEU A 561 -11.52 -28.58 0.71
N ARG A 562 -11.07 -29.83 0.84
CA ARG A 562 -9.81 -30.28 0.22
C ARG A 562 -9.82 -30.04 -1.30
N GLY A 563 -8.76 -29.41 -1.80
CA GLY A 563 -8.56 -29.04 -3.20
C GLY A 563 -9.21 -27.73 -3.60
N GLU A 564 -9.93 -27.06 -2.69
CA GLU A 564 -10.53 -25.75 -2.94
C GLU A 564 -9.45 -24.68 -3.18
N PRO A 565 -9.53 -23.91 -4.28
CA PRO A 565 -8.68 -22.76 -4.50
C PRO A 565 -9.01 -21.65 -3.51
N VAL A 566 -7.97 -21.06 -2.95
CA VAL A 566 -8.06 -19.98 -1.95
C VAL A 566 -7.11 -18.84 -2.30
N ILE A 567 -7.40 -17.66 -1.76
CA ILE A 567 -6.60 -16.45 -1.90
C ILE A 567 -6.38 -15.81 -0.53
N TRP A 568 -5.14 -15.44 -0.25
CA TRP A 568 -4.77 -14.66 0.93
C TRP A 568 -5.03 -13.18 0.70
N THR A 569 -5.54 -12.46 1.70
CA THR A 569 -6.09 -11.10 1.51
C THR A 569 -5.35 -9.97 2.23
N VAL A 570 -4.30 -10.30 2.98
CA VAL A 570 -3.46 -9.33 3.71
C VAL A 570 -1.98 -9.62 3.43
N ASN A 571 -1.09 -8.67 3.66
CA ASN A 571 0.34 -8.97 3.66
C ASN A 571 0.70 -9.53 5.04
N ASP A 572 1.34 -10.69 5.08
CA ASP A 572 1.79 -11.36 6.29
C ASP A 572 3.26 -11.76 6.12
N TYR A 573 4.14 -11.06 6.82
CA TYR A 573 5.58 -11.24 6.69
C TYR A 573 6.09 -12.47 7.46
N ASP A 574 5.37 -12.91 8.49
CA ASP A 574 5.75 -14.07 9.29
C ASP A 574 5.42 -15.36 8.53
N LEU A 575 4.27 -15.39 7.87
CA LEU A 575 3.86 -16.50 7.01
C LEU A 575 4.51 -16.45 5.61
N ASP A 576 5.22 -15.36 5.27
CA ASP A 576 5.74 -15.10 3.92
C ASP A 576 4.63 -15.23 2.86
N LEU A 577 3.48 -14.60 3.14
CA LEU A 577 2.31 -14.55 2.26
C LEU A 577 1.94 -13.11 1.95
N TRP A 578 1.53 -12.87 0.71
CA TRP A 578 1.19 -11.55 0.21
C TRP A 578 -0.31 -11.47 -0.09
N ASN A 579 -0.88 -10.26 -0.02
CA ASN A 579 -2.24 -10.06 -0.48
C ASN A 579 -2.31 -10.43 -1.97
N GLY A 580 -3.14 -11.43 -2.28
CA GLY A 580 -3.26 -12.01 -3.61
C GLY A 580 -2.59 -13.38 -3.79
N SER A 581 -1.85 -13.89 -2.79
CA SER A 581 -1.25 -15.23 -2.84
C SER A 581 -2.34 -16.29 -3.04
N LEU A 582 -2.23 -17.07 -4.11
CA LEU A 582 -3.16 -18.15 -4.44
C LEU A 582 -2.66 -19.46 -3.87
N GLY A 583 -3.59 -20.31 -3.46
CA GLY A 583 -3.27 -21.64 -3.00
C GLY A 583 -4.42 -22.61 -3.15
N LYS A 584 -4.20 -23.84 -2.69
CA LYS A 584 -5.22 -24.89 -2.62
C LYS A 584 -5.22 -25.52 -1.23
N VAL A 585 -6.41 -25.69 -0.67
CA VAL A 585 -6.57 -26.37 0.62
C VAL A 585 -6.10 -27.81 0.53
N VAL A 586 -5.21 -28.21 1.43
CA VAL A 586 -4.73 -29.58 1.58
C VAL A 586 -5.60 -30.35 2.58
N GLY A 587 -5.95 -29.70 3.70
CA GLY A 587 -6.84 -30.25 4.73
C GLY A 587 -6.68 -29.54 6.08
N MET A 588 -7.51 -29.90 7.05
CA MET A 588 -7.38 -29.43 8.42
C MET A 588 -6.37 -30.29 9.19
N THR A 589 -5.53 -29.65 10.00
CA THR A 589 -4.56 -30.27 10.92
C THR A 589 -4.82 -29.82 12.36
N GLU A 590 -4.10 -30.36 13.34
CA GLU A 590 -4.19 -29.90 14.74
C GLU A 590 -3.73 -28.44 14.92
N GLU A 591 -2.83 -27.96 14.05
CA GLU A 591 -2.25 -26.61 14.12
C GLU A 591 -3.03 -25.57 13.29
N GLY A 592 -3.98 -26.02 12.47
CA GLY A 592 -4.77 -25.14 11.59
C GLY A 592 -4.99 -25.72 10.19
N LEU A 593 -5.37 -24.86 9.25
CA LEU A 593 -5.66 -25.26 7.87
C LEU A 593 -4.37 -25.34 7.04
N ALA A 594 -4.01 -26.54 6.58
CA ALA A 594 -2.90 -26.71 5.66
C ALA A 594 -3.32 -26.27 4.25
N VAL A 595 -2.55 -25.35 3.67
CA VAL A 595 -2.77 -24.80 2.33
C VAL A 595 -1.46 -24.87 1.54
N ARG A 596 -1.54 -25.34 0.30
CA ARG A 596 -0.45 -25.29 -0.66
C ARG A 596 -0.56 -24.00 -1.45
N PHE A 597 0.18 -22.98 -1.07
CA PHE A 597 0.28 -21.73 -1.83
C PHE A 597 1.28 -21.87 -2.98
N ASP A 598 1.20 -20.96 -3.95
CA ASP A 598 2.19 -20.84 -5.03
C ASP A 598 3.60 -20.57 -4.45
N GLU A 599 3.68 -19.87 -3.31
CA GLU A 599 4.90 -19.58 -2.54
C GLU A 599 5.38 -20.75 -1.67
N GLY A 600 4.61 -21.85 -1.59
CA GLY A 600 4.92 -23.06 -0.84
C GLY A 600 3.85 -23.48 0.16
N ASP A 601 4.05 -24.63 0.79
CA ASP A 601 3.10 -25.17 1.77
C ASP A 601 3.17 -24.32 3.06
N ARG A 602 2.00 -23.97 3.61
CA ARG A 602 1.83 -23.24 4.88
C ARG A 602 0.67 -23.84 5.68
N THR A 603 0.76 -23.79 7.00
CA THR A 603 -0.35 -24.07 7.90
C THR A 603 -0.88 -22.76 8.43
N ILE A 604 -2.14 -22.45 8.12
CA ILE A 604 -2.81 -21.21 8.54
C ILE A 604 -3.48 -21.46 9.90
N PRO A 605 -3.06 -20.75 10.97
CA PRO A 605 -3.72 -20.82 12.27
C PRO A 605 -5.19 -20.45 12.18
N VAL A 606 -6.03 -21.05 13.03
CA VAL A 606 -7.50 -20.86 13.00
C VAL A 606 -7.87 -19.38 13.16
N GLU A 607 -7.12 -18.62 13.95
CA GLU A 607 -7.37 -17.21 14.22
C GLU A 607 -7.12 -16.30 13.00
N LEU A 608 -6.40 -16.80 12.00
CA LEU A 608 -6.04 -16.07 10.79
C LEU A 608 -6.87 -16.49 9.56
N LEU A 609 -7.82 -17.44 9.72
CA LEU A 609 -8.65 -17.93 8.61
C LEU A 609 -9.54 -16.84 7.99
N ASP A 610 -9.86 -15.77 8.73
CA ASP A 610 -10.62 -14.62 8.22
C ASP A 610 -9.89 -13.87 7.10
N HIS A 611 -8.58 -14.09 6.94
CA HIS A 611 -7.76 -13.53 5.86
C HIS A 611 -7.71 -14.42 4.61
N LEU A 612 -8.33 -15.60 4.66
CA LEU A 612 -8.42 -16.55 3.56
C LEU A 612 -9.82 -16.48 2.93
N GLU A 613 -9.88 -16.27 1.61
CA GLU A 613 -11.14 -16.28 0.85
C GLU A 613 -11.11 -17.40 -0.21
N PRO A 614 -12.25 -17.99 -0.60
CA PRO A 614 -12.31 -18.85 -1.77
C PRO A 614 -11.90 -18.08 -3.04
N ALA A 615 -11.21 -18.77 -3.96
CA ALA A 615 -10.61 -18.17 -5.15
C ALA A 615 -11.00 -18.85 -6.47
N TRP A 616 -12.14 -19.54 -6.51
CA TRP A 616 -12.71 -20.05 -7.77
C TRP A 616 -12.94 -18.92 -8.78
N ALA A 617 -13.37 -17.78 -8.26
CA ALA A 617 -13.46 -16.50 -8.92
C ALA A 617 -12.69 -15.44 -8.14
N ILE A 618 -11.86 -14.68 -8.85
CA ILE A 618 -11.11 -13.54 -8.29
C ILE A 618 -11.42 -12.29 -9.13
N THR A 619 -11.22 -11.11 -8.54
CA THR A 619 -11.43 -9.87 -9.30
C THR A 619 -10.28 -9.64 -10.31
N THR A 620 -10.54 -8.90 -11.38
CA THR A 620 -9.50 -8.53 -12.36
C THR A 620 -8.26 -7.90 -11.70
N HIS A 621 -8.47 -7.06 -10.68
CA HIS A 621 -7.39 -6.48 -9.88
C HIS A 621 -6.54 -7.54 -9.17
N LYS A 622 -7.18 -8.53 -8.52
CA LYS A 622 -6.48 -9.63 -7.84
C LYS A 622 -5.84 -10.62 -8.83
N ALA A 623 -6.32 -10.67 -10.08
CA ALA A 623 -5.72 -11.47 -11.15
C ALA A 623 -4.51 -10.80 -11.81
N GLN A 624 -4.16 -9.57 -11.47
CA GLN A 624 -3.04 -8.89 -12.10
C GLN A 624 -1.70 -9.56 -11.74
N GLY A 625 -0.75 -9.51 -12.68
CA GLY A 625 0.49 -10.29 -12.58
C GLY A 625 0.27 -11.80 -12.71
N SER A 626 -0.96 -12.27 -12.89
CA SER A 626 -1.28 -13.70 -13.06
C SER A 626 -1.50 -14.04 -14.53
N GLN A 627 -1.33 -15.31 -14.88
CA GLN A 627 -1.74 -15.85 -16.17
C GLN A 627 -2.36 -17.23 -15.96
N PHE A 628 -3.39 -17.53 -16.75
CA PHE A 628 -4.14 -18.78 -16.68
C PHE A 628 -4.34 -19.32 -18.09
N GLU A 629 -4.38 -20.65 -18.23
CA GLU A 629 -4.61 -21.27 -19.55
C GLU A 629 -5.98 -20.89 -20.12
N ILE A 630 -7.01 -20.99 -19.27
CA ILE A 630 -8.40 -20.67 -19.61
C ILE A 630 -8.92 -19.62 -18.63
N VAL A 631 -9.48 -18.53 -19.14
CA VAL A 631 -10.12 -17.48 -18.33
C VAL A 631 -11.59 -17.38 -18.68
N VAL A 632 -12.44 -17.34 -17.65
CA VAL A 632 -13.88 -17.06 -17.78
C VAL A 632 -14.13 -15.67 -17.20
N VAL A 633 -14.72 -14.78 -17.99
CA VAL A 633 -14.96 -13.38 -17.60
C VAL A 633 -16.47 -13.14 -17.50
N PRO A 634 -17.07 -13.17 -16.29
CA PRO A 634 -18.45 -12.73 -16.11
C PRO A 634 -18.54 -11.22 -16.33
N VAL A 635 -19.35 -10.82 -17.29
CA VAL A 635 -19.53 -9.42 -17.69
C VAL A 635 -20.92 -8.97 -17.24
N THR A 636 -20.96 -8.24 -16.13
CA THR A 636 -22.16 -7.56 -15.64
C THR A 636 -21.99 -6.05 -15.63
N ALA A 637 -23.07 -5.33 -15.92
CA ALA A 637 -23.06 -3.88 -15.93
C ALA A 637 -22.71 -3.34 -14.54
N SER A 638 -21.66 -2.52 -14.46
CA SER A 638 -21.23 -1.90 -13.21
C SER A 638 -20.56 -0.55 -13.48
N ARG A 639 -20.40 0.26 -12.43
CA ARG A 639 -19.73 1.58 -12.56
C ARG A 639 -18.24 1.48 -12.93
N ILE A 640 -17.60 0.38 -12.56
CA ILE A 640 -16.16 0.17 -12.77
C ILE A 640 -15.85 -0.56 -14.07
N LEU A 641 -16.85 -1.19 -14.71
CA LEU A 641 -16.64 -1.90 -15.97
C LEU A 641 -16.36 -0.91 -17.10
N ASP A 642 -15.23 -1.09 -17.76
CA ASP A 642 -14.78 -0.35 -18.92
C ASP A 642 -13.91 -1.25 -19.83
N LYS A 643 -13.43 -0.69 -20.95
CA LYS A 643 -12.56 -1.40 -21.89
C LYS A 643 -11.26 -1.89 -21.25
N THR A 644 -10.73 -1.15 -20.28
CA THR A 644 -9.47 -1.41 -19.58
C THR A 644 -9.57 -2.66 -18.71
N LEU A 645 -10.69 -2.79 -17.98
CA LEU A 645 -10.98 -3.96 -17.16
C LEU A 645 -11.17 -5.20 -18.03
N LEU A 646 -11.92 -5.09 -19.14
CA LEU A 646 -12.08 -6.18 -20.11
C LEU A 646 -10.75 -6.59 -20.73
N TYR A 647 -9.96 -5.63 -21.22
CA TYR A 647 -8.63 -5.88 -21.76
C TYR A 647 -7.74 -6.59 -20.74
N THR A 648 -7.70 -6.10 -19.51
CA THR A 648 -6.87 -6.71 -18.45
C THR A 648 -7.30 -8.14 -18.15
N ALA A 649 -8.62 -8.41 -18.09
CA ALA A 649 -9.15 -9.76 -17.88
C ALA A 649 -8.85 -10.70 -19.05
N ILE A 650 -9.06 -10.25 -20.29
CA ILE A 650 -8.77 -11.03 -21.51
C ILE A 650 -7.28 -11.41 -21.58
N THR A 651 -6.39 -10.46 -21.28
CA THR A 651 -4.94 -10.68 -21.32
C THR A 651 -4.40 -11.58 -20.21
N ARG A 652 -5.23 -11.99 -19.23
CA ARG A 652 -4.84 -13.03 -18.26
C ARG A 652 -4.83 -14.43 -18.88
N ALA A 653 -5.53 -14.65 -19.99
CA ALA A 653 -5.55 -15.95 -20.65
C ALA A 653 -4.35 -16.17 -21.55
N THR A 654 -3.81 -17.39 -21.55
CA THR A 654 -2.76 -17.81 -22.49
C THR A 654 -3.28 -18.66 -23.63
N ARG A 655 -4.46 -19.30 -23.51
CA ARG A 655 -5.04 -20.14 -24.58
C ARG A 655 -6.50 -19.81 -24.93
N ARG A 656 -7.39 -19.68 -23.94
CA ARG A 656 -8.83 -19.49 -24.19
C ARG A 656 -9.47 -18.49 -23.23
N VAL A 657 -10.37 -17.67 -23.76
CA VAL A 657 -11.25 -16.76 -23.01
C VAL A 657 -12.71 -17.07 -23.31
N VAL A 658 -13.53 -17.11 -22.28
CA VAL A 658 -15.00 -17.15 -22.41
C VAL A 658 -15.59 -15.94 -21.70
N LEU A 659 -16.11 -14.99 -22.46
CA LEU A 659 -16.91 -13.87 -21.93
C LEU A 659 -18.32 -14.40 -21.64
N VAL A 660 -18.89 -14.07 -20.48
CA VAL A 660 -20.21 -14.58 -20.06
C VAL A 660 -21.12 -13.40 -19.74
N GLY A 661 -22.23 -13.26 -20.47
CA GLY A 661 -23.20 -12.18 -20.24
C GLY A 661 -23.75 -11.59 -21.54
N ASP A 662 -24.34 -10.41 -21.43
CA ASP A 662 -25.00 -9.71 -22.53
C ASP A 662 -23.98 -8.99 -23.45
N PRO A 663 -23.95 -9.28 -24.77
CA PRO A 663 -23.13 -8.57 -25.75
C PRO A 663 -23.29 -7.03 -25.71
N ALA A 664 -24.47 -6.52 -25.35
CA ALA A 664 -24.72 -5.09 -25.24
C ALA A 664 -23.89 -4.46 -24.11
N VAL A 665 -23.70 -5.17 -22.99
CA VAL A 665 -22.88 -4.70 -21.85
C VAL A 665 -21.41 -4.67 -22.23
N ILE A 666 -20.93 -5.65 -23.00
CA ILE A 666 -19.55 -5.66 -23.53
C ILE A 666 -19.35 -4.48 -24.48
N THR A 667 -20.30 -4.25 -25.39
CA THR A 667 -20.25 -3.12 -26.34
C THR A 667 -20.19 -1.79 -25.59
N ASP A 668 -21.07 -1.58 -24.61
CA ASP A 668 -21.09 -0.37 -23.78
C ASP A 668 -19.77 -0.18 -23.00
N ALA A 669 -19.22 -1.24 -22.42
CA ALA A 669 -17.93 -1.20 -21.74
C ALA A 669 -16.79 -0.75 -22.66
N ILE A 670 -16.76 -1.23 -23.90
CA ILE A 670 -15.75 -0.85 -24.90
C ILE A 670 -15.91 0.61 -25.31
N SER A 671 -17.15 1.04 -25.59
CA SER A 671 -17.45 2.41 -26.07
C SER A 671 -17.27 3.50 -25.00
N ARG A 672 -17.38 3.16 -23.71
CA ARG A 672 -17.20 4.11 -22.59
C ARG A 672 -15.81 4.73 -22.49
N GLY A 673 -14.79 4.14 -23.11
CA GLY A 673 -13.39 4.56 -22.96
C GLY A 673 -12.77 4.12 -21.62
N SER A 674 -11.56 4.58 -21.31
CA SER A 674 -10.81 4.14 -20.12
C SER A 674 -11.12 4.99 -18.88
N GLN A 675 -11.05 4.40 -17.68
CA GLN A 675 -11.06 5.17 -16.44
C GLN A 675 -9.83 6.09 -16.31
N ALA A 676 -8.67 5.67 -16.82
CA ALA A 676 -7.44 6.47 -16.84
C ALA A 676 -7.65 7.83 -17.51
N SER A 677 -8.27 7.85 -18.69
CA SER A 677 -8.55 9.08 -19.45
C SER A 677 -9.56 10.04 -18.79
N ARG A 678 -10.24 9.62 -17.72
CA ARG A 678 -11.18 10.46 -16.96
C ARG A 678 -10.53 11.11 -15.74
N ARG A 679 -9.31 10.71 -15.38
CA ARG A 679 -8.59 11.26 -14.24
C ARG A 679 -8.02 12.64 -14.58
N SER A 680 -8.23 13.58 -13.68
CA SER A 680 -7.67 14.92 -13.71
C SER A 680 -6.42 14.98 -12.85
N THR A 681 -5.26 15.12 -13.49
CA THR A 681 -3.94 15.19 -12.83
C THR A 681 -3.08 16.31 -13.39
N TRP A 682 -2.07 16.77 -12.64
CA TRP A 682 -1.17 17.84 -13.08
C TRP A 682 0.26 17.37 -13.39
N LEU A 683 0.57 16.08 -13.17
CA LEU A 683 1.92 15.55 -13.34
C LEU A 683 2.55 15.82 -14.71
N ARG A 684 1.80 15.60 -15.81
CA ARG A 684 2.31 15.84 -17.17
C ARG A 684 2.79 17.28 -17.35
N GLN A 685 1.92 18.24 -17.03
CA GLN A 685 2.21 19.66 -17.16
C GLN A 685 3.33 20.10 -16.22
N ALA A 686 3.41 19.51 -15.02
CA ALA A 686 4.51 19.76 -14.10
C ALA A 686 5.85 19.31 -14.71
N VAL A 687 5.92 18.11 -15.30
CA VAL A 687 7.14 17.59 -15.93
C VAL A 687 7.55 18.45 -17.14
N GLU A 688 6.60 18.73 -18.04
CA GLU A 688 6.84 19.60 -19.20
C GLU A 688 7.36 21.00 -18.77
N GLY A 689 6.76 21.56 -17.71
CA GLY A 689 7.18 22.83 -17.12
C GLY A 689 8.57 22.80 -16.50
N SER A 690 8.90 21.77 -15.72
CA SER A 690 10.23 21.60 -15.11
C SER A 690 11.33 21.42 -16.15
N ILE A 691 11.06 20.68 -17.24
CA ILE A 691 12.01 20.52 -18.35
C ILE A 691 12.23 21.85 -19.08
N ALA A 692 11.16 22.59 -19.37
CA ALA A 692 11.26 23.89 -20.06
C ALA A 692 11.96 24.96 -19.21
N GLY A 693 11.73 24.97 -17.89
CA GLY A 693 12.38 25.88 -16.96
C GLY A 693 13.83 25.53 -16.62
N GLY A 694 14.26 24.30 -16.87
CA GLY A 694 15.56 23.73 -16.46
C GLY A 694 16.72 23.87 -17.45
N ILE A 695 16.55 24.54 -18.60
CA ILE A 695 17.67 24.86 -19.52
C ILE A 695 18.33 26.21 -19.19
N GLU A 696 17.75 27.03 -18.30
CA GLU A 696 18.48 28.17 -17.72
C GLU A 696 19.30 27.73 -16.50
N VAL A 697 20.49 27.18 -16.75
CA VAL A 697 21.58 27.23 -15.76
C VAL A 697 21.98 28.70 -15.59
N LYS A 698 21.31 29.42 -14.68
CA LYS A 698 21.89 30.61 -14.07
C LYS A 698 22.47 30.21 -12.73
N ALA A 699 23.80 30.10 -12.73
CA ALA A 699 24.59 30.17 -11.52
C ALA A 699 24.25 31.47 -10.75
N ALA A 700 23.88 31.31 -9.49
CA ALA A 700 24.04 32.32 -8.45
C ALA A 700 24.28 31.60 -7.12
#